data_AF-A0A355UZT1-F1
#
_entry.id   AF-A0A355UZT1-F1
#
_cell.length_a   1.000
_cell.length_b   1.000
_cell.length_c   1.000
_cell.angle_alpha   90.00
_cell.angle_beta   90.00
_cell.angle_gamma   90.00
#
_symmetry.space_group_name_H-M   'P 1'
#
loop_
_entity.id
_entity.type
_entity.pdbx_description
1 polymer ?
#
loop_
_entity_poly.entity_id
_entity_poly.type
_entity_poly.pdbx_seq_one_letter_code
_entity_poly.pdbx_strand_id
1 'polypeptide(L)'
;SALYAAESCDCMKLDEAIKRIKETKISENIVTGERLFKNRQEYEQFIERHKNFDLGYKDIRTYKGDAYLGIDAGSTTTKLVLITPDGKLLYQHYSSNKGKPLDKISAQLKEIYSLMNPDITIKGSAVTGYGEDLIKSGLSVDCGIVETVAHYKAASFFCPDVDFIIDIGGQDIKCFRIKNKSIDSIMLNEACSSGCGSFIQTFALALGYDIAEFSELGLFAENPVDLGSRCTVFMNSSVKQAQKDGATVEDISAGLSASIIKNAIYKVIRAKSVDELGKNIVVQGGTFLNDAVLRSFEMELGRNVIRPAIAGLMGAFGCALYAKEKMNGRKSTLISREELENFSYTSKSVQCGGCTAHCSLNVITFDDGRRFISGNKCEKGAGIKTKGSQLCLYKYKYQRILSYGEEKISSPKARVGIPLVLGFYEQLPFWKTFFNTLGMEIVLSEESTRKTYFKGQHTIPSDTVCYPAKLAHGHIQSLLEKNPDFIFYPCMSYNIDEGESDNHYNCPVVAYYPELLKANISELNSENFISPYIDLNNRKHVSKVLAESLSKYKITAKQALDAVNKGFESLESYHRDIQEKGQEIIAEARKNNQKIIVLAGRPYHIDEEINHGMHKLITGLGMAVITEDSIAHLGHLPELGVLNQWTYHSRLYKAAQYVTTQPDMQLVQLVSFGCGIDAITTDEVRSILDNNGKLYTQIKIDEINNLGAAKIRLRSLVAAMGD
;
A
#
# COMPACT_ATOMS: atom_id res chain seq x y z
N SER A 1 -32.46 6.05 32.30
CA SER A 1 -32.53 4.92 33.26
C SER A 1 -33.98 4.47 33.34
N ALA A 2 -34.27 3.18 33.15
CA ALA A 2 -35.63 2.63 33.20
C ALA A 2 -36.26 2.67 34.61
N LEU A 3 -35.46 3.00 35.63
CA LEU A 3 -35.85 3.05 37.04
C LEU A 3 -36.78 4.21 37.44
N TYR A 4 -37.00 5.21 36.57
CA TYR A 4 -37.89 6.35 36.86
C TYR A 4 -39.16 6.38 35.99
N ALA A 5 -39.38 5.37 35.14
CA ALA A 5 -40.52 5.36 34.21
C ALA A 5 -41.89 5.29 34.91
N ALA A 6 -41.94 4.77 36.14
CA ALA A 6 -43.17 4.69 36.94
C ALA A 6 -43.57 6.04 37.56
N GLU A 7 -42.64 6.98 37.72
CA GLU A 7 -42.88 8.30 38.33
C GLU A 7 -43.06 9.41 37.28
N SER A 8 -42.79 9.14 36.00
CA SER A 8 -42.93 10.10 34.90
C SER A 8 -44.17 9.83 34.03
N CYS A 9 -45.31 9.57 34.64
CA CYS A 9 -46.53 9.29 33.89
C CYS A 9 -47.34 10.58 33.67
N ASP A 10 -46.98 11.36 32.66
CA ASP A 10 -47.97 12.25 32.04
C ASP A 10 -48.97 11.33 31.32
N CYS A 11 -50.17 11.16 31.89
CA CYS A 11 -51.24 10.41 31.24
C CYS A 11 -51.57 11.06 29.89
N MET A 12 -51.12 10.44 28.80
CA MET A 12 -51.38 10.88 27.44
C MET A 12 -52.32 9.90 26.76
N LYS A 13 -53.32 10.41 26.04
CA LYS A 13 -54.17 9.55 25.20
C LYS A 13 -53.34 8.97 24.07
N LEU A 14 -53.59 7.72 23.67
CA LEU A 14 -52.85 7.07 22.58
C LEU A 14 -52.89 7.91 21.29
N ASP A 15 -54.04 8.51 20.97
CA ASP A 15 -54.18 9.39 19.80
C ASP A 15 -53.33 10.66 19.91
N GLU A 16 -53.14 11.17 21.12
CA GLU A 16 -52.30 12.34 21.41
C GLU A 16 -50.81 11.98 21.34
N ALA A 17 -50.43 10.77 21.77
CA ALA A 17 -49.08 10.25 21.59
C ALA A 17 -48.76 10.02 20.10
N ILE A 18 -49.68 9.41 19.36
CA ILE A 18 -49.56 9.23 17.91
C ILE A 18 -49.46 10.57 17.21
N LYS A 19 -50.28 11.55 17.61
CA LYS A 19 -50.25 12.90 17.05
C LYS A 19 -48.92 13.60 17.37
N ARG A 20 -48.44 13.57 18.62
CA ARG A 20 -47.13 14.12 19.00
C ARG A 20 -45.99 13.47 18.24
N ILE A 21 -45.99 12.15 18.07
CA ILE A 21 -44.97 11.44 17.28
C ILE A 21 -45.03 11.88 15.80
N LYS A 22 -46.22 12.03 15.23
CA LYS A 22 -46.40 12.53 13.85
C LYS A 22 -46.05 14.00 13.67
N GLU A 23 -46.22 14.83 14.71
CA GLU A 23 -45.97 16.27 14.70
C GLU A 23 -44.56 16.64 15.19
N THR A 24 -43.80 15.69 15.74
CA THR A 24 -42.40 15.91 16.13
C THR A 24 -41.59 16.14 14.87
N LYS A 25 -41.33 17.42 14.58
CA LYS A 25 -40.43 17.81 13.51
C LYS A 25 -39.01 17.34 13.84
N ILE A 26 -38.30 16.90 12.81
CA ILE A 26 -36.85 16.71 12.83
C ILE A 26 -36.23 17.97 13.46
N SER A 27 -35.30 17.80 14.41
CA SER A 27 -34.67 18.97 15.05
C SER A 27 -33.98 19.84 13.99
N GLU A 28 -34.04 21.17 14.12
CA GLU A 28 -33.39 22.11 13.19
C GLU A 28 -31.85 21.97 13.12
N ASN A 29 -31.26 21.07 13.93
CA ASN A 29 -29.83 20.84 14.03
C ASN A 29 -29.29 19.81 13.01
N ILE A 30 -30.14 19.15 12.21
CA ILE A 30 -29.68 18.19 11.20
C ILE A 30 -29.28 18.92 9.92
N VAL A 31 -28.00 18.86 9.58
CA VAL A 31 -27.51 19.30 8.26
C VAL A 31 -27.91 18.26 7.21
N THR A 32 -28.74 18.67 6.25
CA THR A 32 -29.26 17.80 5.19
C THR A 32 -28.58 18.07 3.86
N GLY A 33 -28.35 17.03 3.07
CA GLY A 33 -27.88 17.08 1.69
C GLY A 33 -29.02 17.12 0.66
N GLU A 34 -28.65 17.06 -0.61
CA GLU A 34 -29.61 17.02 -1.72
C GLU A 34 -30.25 15.64 -1.89
N ARG A 35 -31.51 15.60 -2.33
CA ARG A 35 -32.23 14.36 -2.66
C ARG A 35 -31.57 13.63 -3.84
N LEU A 36 -31.41 12.31 -3.72
CA LEU A 36 -30.81 11.49 -4.79
C LEU A 36 -31.67 11.45 -6.05
N PHE A 37 -32.98 11.26 -5.87
CA PHE A 37 -33.99 11.32 -6.93
C PHE A 37 -35.16 12.18 -6.47
N LYS A 38 -35.64 13.06 -7.34
CA LYS A 38 -36.81 13.92 -7.09
C LYS A 38 -38.11 13.14 -7.16
N ASN A 39 -38.17 12.15 -8.06
CA ASN A 39 -39.35 11.34 -8.31
C ASN A 39 -38.99 10.01 -8.99
N ARG A 40 -39.99 9.14 -9.14
CA ARG A 40 -39.82 7.83 -9.76
C ARG A 40 -39.42 7.87 -11.24
N GLN A 41 -39.88 8.88 -11.98
CA GLN A 41 -39.57 9.03 -13.40
C GLN A 41 -38.07 9.30 -13.63
N GLU A 42 -37.45 10.12 -12.79
CA GLU A 42 -36.01 10.37 -12.83
C GLU A 42 -35.21 9.09 -12.56
N TYR A 43 -35.67 8.28 -11.60
CA TYR A 43 -35.07 6.98 -11.31
C TYR A 43 -35.20 6.00 -12.47
N GLU A 44 -36.35 5.95 -13.15
CA GLU A 44 -36.56 5.09 -14.32
C GLU A 44 -35.65 5.47 -15.50
N GLN A 45 -35.49 6.77 -15.78
CA GLN A 45 -34.54 7.27 -16.79
C GLN A 45 -33.09 6.91 -16.46
N PHE A 46 -32.72 7.03 -15.18
CA PHE A 46 -31.41 6.62 -14.68
C PHE A 46 -31.17 5.12 -14.93
N ILE A 47 -32.13 4.26 -14.60
CA ILE A 47 -32.03 2.81 -14.83
C ILE A 47 -31.93 2.49 -16.32
N GLU A 48 -32.77 3.10 -17.17
CA GLU A 48 -32.77 2.85 -18.62
C GLU A 48 -31.43 3.23 -19.26
N ARG A 49 -30.84 4.36 -18.86
CA ARG A 49 -29.52 4.79 -19.33
C ARG A 49 -28.44 3.76 -19.02
N HIS A 50 -28.43 3.19 -17.82
CA HIS A 50 -27.43 2.21 -17.42
C HIS A 50 -27.63 0.84 -18.09
N LYS A 51 -28.87 0.44 -18.36
CA LYS A 51 -29.19 -0.81 -19.09
C LYS A 51 -28.62 -0.87 -20.51
N ASN A 52 -28.31 0.27 -21.13
CA ASN A 52 -27.67 0.32 -22.44
C ASN A 52 -26.27 -0.30 -22.47
N PHE A 53 -25.66 -0.53 -21.30
CA PHE A 53 -24.35 -1.16 -21.15
C PHE A 53 -24.43 -2.61 -20.63
N ASP A 54 -25.62 -3.22 -20.64
CA ASP A 54 -25.81 -4.59 -20.21
C ASP A 54 -25.29 -5.59 -21.24
N LEU A 55 -24.73 -6.70 -20.75
CA LEU A 55 -24.29 -7.80 -21.60
C LEU A 55 -25.47 -8.66 -22.03
N GLY A 56 -25.36 -9.23 -23.23
CA GLY A 56 -26.27 -10.30 -23.64
C GLY A 56 -26.05 -11.58 -22.83
N TYR A 57 -27.12 -12.34 -22.62
CA TYR A 57 -27.08 -13.63 -21.94
C TYR A 57 -27.37 -14.78 -22.92
N LYS A 58 -26.75 -15.94 -22.68
CA LYS A 58 -27.03 -17.19 -23.39
C LYS A 58 -27.18 -18.31 -22.37
N ASP A 59 -28.14 -19.20 -22.59
CA ASP A 59 -28.35 -20.35 -21.71
C ASP A 59 -27.25 -21.39 -21.95
N ILE A 60 -26.42 -21.61 -20.93
CA ILE A 60 -25.30 -22.57 -20.91
C ILE A 60 -25.72 -24.00 -21.29
N ARG A 61 -26.98 -24.38 -21.07
CA ARG A 61 -27.51 -25.73 -21.37
C ARG A 61 -27.79 -25.93 -22.86
N THR A 62 -27.98 -24.84 -23.60
CA THR A 62 -28.41 -24.88 -25.01
C THR A 62 -27.36 -24.33 -25.98
N TYR A 63 -26.44 -23.50 -25.49
CA TYR A 63 -25.36 -22.94 -26.30
C TYR A 63 -24.40 -24.03 -26.80
N LYS A 64 -23.85 -23.83 -28.01
CA LYS A 64 -22.86 -24.71 -28.64
C LYS A 64 -21.71 -23.88 -29.17
N GLY A 65 -20.48 -24.35 -28.98
CA GLY A 65 -19.27 -23.67 -29.48
C GLY A 65 -18.29 -23.28 -28.39
N ASP A 66 -17.42 -22.32 -28.70
CA ASP A 66 -16.30 -21.96 -27.84
C ASP A 66 -16.75 -21.10 -26.64
N ALA A 67 -16.07 -21.25 -25.51
CA ALA A 67 -16.28 -20.45 -24.31
C ALA A 67 -14.95 -20.13 -23.60
N TYR A 68 -14.94 -19.06 -22.81
CA TYR A 68 -13.78 -18.59 -22.06
C TYR A 68 -14.13 -18.34 -20.59
N LEU A 69 -13.32 -18.87 -19.69
CA LEU A 69 -13.52 -18.79 -18.24
C LEU A 69 -12.66 -17.67 -17.65
N GLY A 70 -13.28 -16.83 -16.84
CA GLY A 70 -12.60 -15.81 -16.07
C GLY A 70 -12.85 -15.99 -14.58
N ILE A 71 -11.78 -15.88 -13.79
CA ILE A 71 -11.81 -16.07 -12.34
C ILE A 71 -11.18 -14.85 -11.68
N ASP A 72 -11.85 -14.29 -10.68
CA ASP A 72 -11.28 -13.31 -9.76
C ASP A 72 -11.29 -13.91 -8.35
N ALA A 73 -10.10 -14.27 -7.89
CA ALA A 73 -9.84 -14.84 -6.58
C ALA A 73 -9.33 -13.75 -5.63
N GLY A 74 -10.22 -12.85 -5.24
CA GLY A 74 -9.95 -11.80 -4.25
C GLY A 74 -9.65 -12.35 -2.84
N SER A 75 -9.20 -11.45 -1.95
CA SER A 75 -8.87 -11.79 -0.55
C SER A 75 -10.08 -12.30 0.23
N THR A 76 -11.27 -11.74 -0.03
CA THR A 76 -12.52 -12.07 0.68
C THR A 76 -13.62 -12.65 -0.21
N THR A 77 -13.55 -12.40 -1.52
CA THR A 77 -14.59 -12.81 -2.48
C THR A 77 -14.02 -13.67 -3.59
N THR A 78 -14.87 -14.53 -4.14
CA THR A 78 -14.61 -15.33 -5.34
C THR A 78 -15.65 -14.97 -6.38
N LYS A 79 -15.20 -14.62 -7.59
CA LYS A 79 -16.06 -14.37 -8.75
C LYS A 79 -15.65 -15.25 -9.93
N LEU A 80 -16.63 -15.80 -10.64
CA LEU A 80 -16.42 -16.56 -11.87
C LEU A 80 -17.36 -16.05 -12.95
N VAL A 81 -16.89 -16.00 -14.19
CA VAL A 81 -17.73 -15.80 -15.37
C VAL A 81 -17.31 -16.74 -16.50
N LEU A 82 -18.29 -17.27 -17.21
CA LEU A 82 -18.07 -18.00 -18.46
C LEU A 82 -18.71 -17.19 -19.58
N ILE A 83 -17.94 -16.87 -20.62
CA ILE A 83 -18.41 -16.04 -21.74
C ILE A 83 -18.26 -16.73 -23.08
N THR A 84 -19.12 -16.36 -24.02
CA THR A 84 -18.99 -16.68 -25.45
C THR A 84 -17.89 -15.83 -26.11
N PRO A 85 -17.46 -16.13 -27.35
CA PRO A 85 -16.44 -15.34 -28.04
C PRO A 85 -16.87 -13.89 -28.31
N ASP A 86 -18.16 -13.61 -28.44
CA ASP A 86 -18.72 -12.26 -28.58
C ASP A 86 -18.99 -11.55 -27.24
N GLY A 87 -18.61 -12.16 -26.11
CA GLY A 87 -18.68 -11.54 -24.78
C GLY A 87 -20.01 -11.69 -24.06
N LYS A 88 -20.94 -12.53 -24.56
CA LYS A 88 -22.21 -12.83 -23.86
C LYS A 88 -21.96 -13.76 -22.68
N LEU A 89 -22.72 -13.58 -21.61
CA LEU A 89 -22.61 -14.38 -20.38
C LEU A 89 -23.33 -15.72 -20.56
N LEU A 90 -22.60 -16.80 -20.25
CA LEU A 90 -23.12 -18.16 -20.09
C LEU A 90 -23.30 -18.53 -18.62
N TYR A 91 -22.40 -18.04 -17.76
CA TYR A 91 -22.40 -18.32 -16.33
C TYR A 91 -21.83 -17.13 -15.56
N GLN A 92 -22.36 -16.90 -14.36
CA GLN A 92 -21.80 -15.93 -13.42
C GLN A 92 -21.95 -16.41 -11.98
N HIS A 93 -20.96 -16.12 -11.16
CA HIS A 93 -21.00 -16.40 -9.72
C HIS A 93 -20.28 -15.31 -8.93
N TYR A 94 -20.84 -14.93 -7.79
CA TYR A 94 -20.25 -14.01 -6.83
C TYR A 94 -20.51 -14.54 -5.42
N SER A 95 -19.47 -14.75 -4.63
CA SER A 95 -19.65 -15.18 -3.22
C SER A 95 -18.47 -14.81 -2.33
N SER A 96 -18.70 -14.77 -1.01
CA SER A 96 -17.62 -14.73 -0.03
C SER A 96 -16.84 -16.05 -0.04
N ASN A 97 -15.50 -15.95 -0.13
CA ASN A 97 -14.62 -17.10 -0.14
C ASN A 97 -14.45 -17.76 1.25
N LYS A 98 -14.77 -17.04 2.34
CA LYS A 98 -14.63 -17.48 3.75
C LYS A 98 -13.24 -18.08 4.06
N GLY A 99 -12.18 -17.54 3.45
CA GLY A 99 -10.81 -18.01 3.59
C GLY A 99 -10.46 -19.30 2.82
N LYS A 100 -11.40 -19.83 2.02
CA LYS A 100 -11.23 -21.06 1.23
C LYS A 100 -11.53 -20.83 -0.26
N PRO A 101 -10.75 -19.98 -0.96
CA PRO A 101 -11.01 -19.63 -2.35
C PRO A 101 -10.91 -20.82 -3.30
N LEU A 102 -9.94 -21.72 -3.10
CA LEU A 102 -9.77 -22.90 -3.96
C LEU A 102 -11.00 -23.81 -3.91
N ASP A 103 -11.50 -24.15 -2.71
CA ASP A 103 -12.69 -24.99 -2.55
C ASP A 103 -13.93 -24.39 -3.24
N LYS A 104 -14.11 -23.08 -3.10
CA LYS A 104 -15.24 -22.36 -3.70
C LYS A 104 -15.15 -22.35 -5.21
N ILE A 105 -13.97 -22.07 -5.77
CA ILE A 105 -13.76 -22.07 -7.22
C ILE A 105 -13.93 -23.49 -7.78
N SER A 106 -13.38 -24.52 -7.12
CA SER A 106 -13.54 -25.91 -7.52
C SER A 106 -15.02 -26.34 -7.54
N ALA A 107 -15.79 -25.98 -6.51
CA ALA A 107 -17.22 -26.29 -6.46
C ALA A 107 -18.00 -25.63 -7.61
N GLN A 108 -17.68 -24.37 -7.92
CA GLN A 108 -18.33 -23.62 -8.99
C GLN A 108 -17.90 -24.10 -10.38
N LEU A 109 -16.66 -24.56 -10.53
CA LEU A 109 -16.22 -25.19 -11.77
C LEU A 109 -16.90 -26.55 -12.00
N LYS A 110 -17.15 -27.34 -10.94
CA LYS A 110 -17.98 -28.56 -11.02
C LYS A 110 -19.41 -28.25 -11.49
N GLU A 111 -19.98 -27.17 -10.97
CA GLU A 111 -21.31 -26.70 -11.38
C GLU A 111 -21.35 -26.31 -12.86
N ILE A 112 -20.35 -25.56 -13.34
CA ILE A 112 -20.21 -25.23 -14.78
C ILE A 112 -20.15 -26.51 -15.62
N TYR A 113 -19.31 -27.49 -15.26
CA TYR A 113 -19.21 -28.75 -16.00
C TYR A 113 -20.48 -29.59 -15.97
N SER A 114 -21.29 -29.46 -14.91
CA SER A 114 -22.57 -30.15 -14.79
C SER A 114 -23.67 -29.50 -15.62
N LEU A 115 -23.66 -28.16 -15.74
CA LEU A 115 -24.70 -27.40 -16.42
C LEU A 115 -24.42 -27.21 -17.92
N MET A 116 -23.15 -27.23 -18.32
CA MET A 116 -22.78 -26.93 -19.70
C MET A 116 -23.26 -27.99 -20.69
N ASN A 117 -23.74 -27.51 -21.83
CA ASN A 117 -23.97 -28.37 -22.98
C ASN A 117 -22.66 -29.09 -23.37
N PRO A 118 -22.67 -30.42 -23.62
CA PRO A 118 -21.48 -31.16 -24.04
C PRO A 118 -20.79 -30.61 -25.31
N ASP A 119 -21.53 -29.88 -26.16
CA ASP A 119 -21.01 -29.24 -27.37
C ASP A 119 -20.27 -27.90 -27.09
N ILE A 120 -20.14 -27.51 -25.81
CA ILE A 120 -19.35 -26.33 -25.41
C ILE A 120 -17.90 -26.76 -25.16
N THR A 121 -16.95 -26.02 -25.73
CA THR A 121 -15.52 -26.20 -25.46
C THR A 121 -14.96 -24.97 -24.76
N ILE A 122 -14.43 -25.13 -23.54
CA ILE A 122 -13.66 -24.07 -22.87
C ILE A 122 -12.29 -23.97 -23.54
N LYS A 123 -12.07 -22.91 -24.33
CA LYS A 123 -10.83 -22.69 -25.09
C LYS A 123 -9.74 -21.98 -24.30
N GLY A 124 -10.09 -21.36 -23.18
CA GLY A 124 -9.14 -20.66 -22.33
C GLY A 124 -9.72 -20.25 -21.00
N SER A 125 -8.83 -20.14 -20.02
CA SER A 125 -9.13 -19.67 -18.67
C SER A 125 -8.07 -18.69 -18.18
N ALA A 126 -8.49 -17.67 -17.45
CA ALA A 126 -7.55 -16.79 -16.74
C ALA A 126 -8.03 -16.50 -15.32
N VAL A 127 -7.07 -16.22 -14.44
CA VAL A 127 -7.33 -15.84 -13.06
C VAL A 127 -6.58 -14.57 -12.67
N THR A 128 -7.22 -13.79 -11.79
CA THR A 128 -6.65 -12.62 -11.13
C THR A 128 -6.94 -12.63 -9.63
N GLY A 129 -6.50 -11.59 -8.93
CA GLY A 129 -6.67 -11.41 -7.49
C GLY A 129 -5.59 -12.08 -6.65
N TYR A 130 -5.73 -11.97 -5.32
CA TYR A 130 -4.76 -12.50 -4.35
C TYR A 130 -4.52 -14.01 -4.48
N GLY A 131 -5.53 -14.76 -4.92
CA GLY A 131 -5.47 -16.20 -5.14
C GLY A 131 -4.88 -16.63 -6.49
N GLU A 132 -4.45 -15.72 -7.36
CA GLU A 132 -3.98 -16.03 -8.74
C GLU A 132 -3.05 -17.25 -8.78
N ASP A 133 -1.93 -17.20 -8.06
CA ASP A 133 -0.91 -18.26 -8.11
C ASP A 133 -1.47 -19.60 -7.57
N LEU A 134 -2.26 -19.56 -6.48
CA LEU A 134 -2.89 -20.74 -5.89
C LEU A 134 -3.85 -21.42 -6.87
N ILE A 135 -4.72 -20.64 -7.51
CA ILE A 135 -5.76 -21.15 -8.39
C ILE A 135 -5.15 -21.66 -9.70
N LYS A 136 -4.12 -21.00 -10.23
CA LYS A 136 -3.34 -21.53 -11.36
C LYS A 136 -2.71 -22.87 -11.04
N SER A 137 -2.05 -22.99 -9.89
CA SER A 137 -1.41 -24.24 -9.49
C SER A 137 -2.42 -25.35 -9.20
N GLY A 138 -3.55 -25.04 -8.56
CA GLY A 138 -4.54 -26.05 -8.15
C GLY A 138 -5.44 -26.52 -9.28
N LEU A 139 -5.93 -25.61 -10.14
CA LEU A 139 -6.91 -25.92 -11.18
C LEU A 139 -6.34 -25.85 -12.60
N SER A 140 -5.02 -25.69 -12.72
CA SER A 140 -4.32 -25.63 -14.00
C SER A 140 -4.84 -24.53 -14.95
N VAL A 141 -5.28 -23.40 -14.37
CA VAL A 141 -5.76 -22.23 -15.13
C VAL A 141 -4.67 -21.70 -16.06
N ASP A 142 -5.03 -21.45 -17.33
CA ASP A 142 -4.07 -21.20 -18.41
C ASP A 142 -3.24 -19.94 -18.17
N CYS A 143 -3.91 -18.85 -17.80
CA CYS A 143 -3.33 -17.51 -17.74
C CYS A 143 -3.48 -16.89 -16.35
N GLY A 144 -2.46 -16.13 -15.96
CA GLY A 144 -2.54 -15.20 -14.83
C GLY A 144 -2.48 -13.78 -15.35
N ILE A 145 -3.28 -12.89 -14.78
CA ILE A 145 -3.33 -11.47 -15.15
C ILE A 145 -3.45 -10.63 -13.87
N VAL A 146 -2.75 -9.50 -13.86
CA VAL A 146 -2.84 -8.53 -12.76
C VAL A 146 -4.24 -7.92 -12.72
N GLU A 147 -4.81 -7.77 -11.53
CA GLU A 147 -6.18 -7.32 -11.30
C GLU A 147 -6.49 -6.00 -12.01
N THR A 148 -5.56 -5.04 -11.94
CA THR A 148 -5.67 -3.74 -12.59
C THR A 148 -5.84 -3.85 -14.11
N VAL A 149 -5.09 -4.75 -14.75
CA VAL A 149 -5.19 -5.00 -16.19
C VAL A 149 -6.49 -5.74 -16.54
N ALA A 150 -6.94 -6.67 -15.70
CA ALA A 150 -8.22 -7.35 -15.89
C ALA A 150 -9.39 -6.35 -15.82
N HIS A 151 -9.43 -5.51 -14.78
CA HIS A 151 -10.44 -4.47 -14.63
C HIS A 151 -10.40 -3.43 -15.75
N TYR A 152 -9.20 -3.05 -16.22
CA TYR A 152 -9.04 -2.18 -17.39
C TYR A 152 -9.61 -2.82 -18.66
N LYS A 153 -9.24 -4.09 -18.95
CA LYS A 153 -9.78 -4.81 -20.12
C LYS A 153 -11.30 -4.91 -20.10
N ALA A 154 -11.87 -5.17 -18.92
CA ALA A 154 -13.31 -5.17 -18.76
C ALA A 154 -13.92 -3.79 -19.04
N ALA A 155 -13.34 -2.70 -18.51
CA ALA A 155 -13.82 -1.34 -18.77
C ALA A 155 -13.74 -0.98 -20.26
N SER A 156 -12.60 -1.24 -20.91
CA SER A 156 -12.38 -0.95 -22.33
C SER A 156 -13.32 -1.69 -23.27
N PHE A 157 -13.87 -2.83 -22.84
CA PHE A 157 -14.90 -3.54 -23.59
C PHE A 157 -16.20 -2.75 -23.68
N PHE A 158 -16.63 -2.10 -22.59
CA PHE A 158 -17.85 -1.27 -22.57
C PHE A 158 -17.61 0.16 -23.05
N CYS A 159 -16.41 0.69 -22.84
CA CYS A 159 -16.02 2.05 -23.23
C CYS A 159 -14.56 2.04 -23.75
N PRO A 160 -14.35 1.93 -25.06
CA PRO A 160 -13.00 1.89 -25.66
C PRO A 160 -12.12 3.12 -25.35
N ASP A 161 -12.76 4.28 -25.11
CA ASP A 161 -12.12 5.55 -24.81
C ASP A 161 -12.22 5.91 -23.32
N VAL A 162 -12.26 4.91 -22.43
CA VAL A 162 -12.31 5.12 -20.97
C VAL A 162 -11.14 5.96 -20.49
N ASP A 163 -11.44 7.03 -19.75
CA ASP A 163 -10.45 7.94 -19.16
C ASP A 163 -10.15 7.56 -17.70
N PHE A 164 -11.17 7.06 -16.99
CA PHE A 164 -11.06 6.76 -15.57
C PHE A 164 -11.94 5.57 -15.18
N ILE A 165 -11.41 4.74 -14.30
CA ILE A 165 -12.08 3.56 -13.76
C ILE A 165 -12.04 3.65 -12.25
N ILE A 166 -13.17 3.38 -11.60
CA ILE A 166 -13.26 3.26 -10.14
C ILE A 166 -13.94 1.95 -9.77
N ASP A 167 -13.23 1.11 -9.01
CA ASP A 167 -13.71 -0.11 -8.41
C ASP A 167 -13.88 0.10 -6.89
N ILE A 168 -15.12 0.10 -6.40
CA ILE A 168 -15.41 0.13 -4.96
C ILE A 168 -15.83 -1.27 -4.54
N GLY A 169 -14.86 -2.01 -3.99
CA GLY A 169 -15.04 -3.32 -3.40
C GLY A 169 -15.64 -3.26 -1.99
N GLY A 170 -15.69 -4.42 -1.35
CA GLY A 170 -16.14 -4.53 0.04
C GLY A 170 -15.14 -3.95 1.05
N GLN A 171 -13.83 -4.01 0.75
CA GLN A 171 -12.75 -3.64 1.68
C GLN A 171 -11.71 -2.69 1.09
N ASP A 172 -11.70 -2.51 -0.22
CA ASP A 172 -10.76 -1.65 -0.92
C ASP A 172 -11.48 -0.76 -1.94
N ILE A 173 -10.84 0.36 -2.24
CA ILE A 173 -11.18 1.21 -3.40
C ILE A 173 -9.97 1.21 -4.31
N LYS A 174 -10.20 0.94 -5.60
CA LYS A 174 -9.18 1.00 -6.65
C LYS A 174 -9.60 1.99 -7.72
N CYS A 175 -8.73 2.94 -8.04
CA CYS A 175 -8.98 3.90 -9.11
C CYS A 175 -7.84 3.85 -10.11
N PHE A 176 -8.17 3.90 -11.40
CA PHE A 176 -7.22 3.84 -12.51
C PHE A 176 -7.44 5.04 -13.42
N ARG A 177 -6.41 5.84 -13.66
CA ARG A 177 -6.40 6.83 -14.73
C ARG A 177 -5.82 6.20 -15.98
N ILE A 178 -6.50 6.37 -17.11
CA ILE A 178 -6.09 5.81 -18.38
C ILE A 178 -5.61 6.95 -19.27
N LYS A 179 -4.46 6.75 -19.92
CA LYS A 179 -3.90 7.69 -20.90
C LYS A 179 -3.30 6.87 -22.03
N ASN A 180 -3.56 7.25 -23.28
CA ASN A 180 -3.05 6.53 -24.46
C ASN A 180 -3.35 5.02 -24.47
N LYS A 181 -4.53 4.62 -23.96
CA LYS A 181 -4.95 3.22 -23.83
C LYS A 181 -4.05 2.35 -22.94
N SER A 182 -3.29 2.96 -22.03
CA SER A 182 -2.56 2.28 -20.97
C SER A 182 -2.91 2.89 -19.60
N ILE A 183 -2.66 2.13 -18.54
CA ILE A 183 -2.88 2.57 -17.16
C ILE A 183 -1.75 3.54 -16.80
N ASP A 184 -2.10 4.81 -16.63
CA ASP A 184 -1.17 5.90 -16.34
C ASP A 184 -0.93 6.05 -14.84
N SER A 185 -1.99 5.97 -14.03
CA SER A 185 -1.86 6.02 -12.58
C SER A 185 -2.86 5.11 -11.87
N ILE A 186 -2.43 4.59 -10.71
CA ILE A 186 -3.20 3.68 -9.88
C ILE A 186 -3.28 4.28 -8.48
N MET A 187 -4.50 4.50 -7.99
CA MET A 187 -4.77 4.95 -6.63
C MET A 187 -5.49 3.84 -5.87
N LEU A 188 -4.91 3.37 -4.77
CA LEU A 188 -5.46 2.29 -3.95
C LEU A 188 -5.65 2.79 -2.52
N ASN A 189 -6.82 2.50 -1.95
CA ASN A 189 -7.07 2.65 -0.53
C ASN A 189 -7.36 1.28 0.09
N GLU A 190 -6.42 0.78 0.89
CA GLU A 190 -6.51 -0.52 1.57
C GLU A 190 -6.69 -0.39 3.09
N ALA A 191 -6.42 0.79 3.67
CA ALA A 191 -6.38 0.98 5.12
C ALA A 191 -7.67 1.58 5.69
N CYS A 192 -8.49 2.24 4.86
CA CYS A 192 -9.63 3.01 5.34
C CYS A 192 -10.96 2.37 4.97
N SER A 193 -11.63 1.77 5.97
CA SER A 193 -12.94 1.12 5.82
C SER A 193 -14.10 2.10 5.59
N SER A 194 -13.92 3.41 5.80
CA SER A 194 -15.03 4.39 5.71
C SER A 194 -15.50 4.67 4.27
N GLY A 195 -14.80 4.13 3.27
CA GLY A 195 -15.14 4.29 1.84
C GLY A 195 -15.54 3.00 1.12
N CYS A 196 -15.74 1.88 1.81
CA CYS A 196 -15.94 0.58 1.15
C CYS A 196 -17.34 -0.01 1.41
N GLY A 197 -17.80 -0.94 0.57
CA GLY A 197 -19.15 -1.53 0.69
C GLY A 197 -19.44 -2.25 2.02
N SER A 198 -18.41 -2.78 2.70
CA SER A 198 -18.58 -3.37 4.05
C SER A 198 -19.06 -2.37 5.10
N PHE A 199 -18.83 -1.08 4.88
CA PHE A 199 -19.32 -0.02 5.73
C PHE A 199 -20.86 0.05 5.71
N ILE A 200 -21.48 0.15 4.52
CA ILE A 200 -22.94 0.11 4.37
C ILE A 200 -23.49 -1.18 4.97
N GLN A 201 -22.86 -2.32 4.67
CA GLN A 201 -23.30 -3.61 5.17
C GLN A 201 -23.35 -3.67 6.70
N THR A 202 -22.34 -3.11 7.37
CA THR A 202 -22.27 -3.11 8.83
C THR A 202 -23.39 -2.26 9.44
N PHE A 203 -23.69 -1.10 8.85
CA PHE A 203 -24.80 -0.25 9.32
C PHE A 203 -26.17 -0.85 9.04
N ALA A 204 -26.39 -1.39 7.83
CA ALA A 204 -27.64 -2.07 7.47
C ALA A 204 -27.95 -3.18 8.48
N LEU A 205 -26.98 -4.06 8.75
CA LEU A 205 -27.11 -5.13 9.73
C LEU A 205 -27.36 -4.61 11.16
N ALA A 206 -26.67 -3.54 11.57
CA ALA A 206 -26.87 -2.94 12.89
C ALA A 206 -28.27 -2.34 13.06
N LEU A 207 -28.90 -1.92 11.96
CA LEU A 207 -30.27 -1.39 11.92
C LEU A 207 -31.32 -2.48 11.64
N GLY A 208 -30.91 -3.74 11.45
CA GLY A 208 -31.81 -4.87 11.23
C GLY A 208 -32.28 -5.05 9.78
N TYR A 209 -31.59 -4.44 8.81
CA TYR A 209 -31.92 -4.52 7.38
C TYR A 209 -30.91 -5.36 6.61
N ASP A 210 -31.37 -5.98 5.52
CA ASP A 210 -30.47 -6.47 4.48
C ASP A 210 -29.85 -5.29 3.72
N ILE A 211 -28.66 -5.47 3.15
CA ILE A 211 -27.96 -4.40 2.42
C ILE A 211 -28.75 -3.92 1.19
N ALA A 212 -29.44 -4.81 0.47
CA ALA A 212 -30.21 -4.44 -0.72
C ALA A 212 -31.41 -3.56 -0.33
N GLU A 213 -32.17 -4.01 0.68
CA GLU A 213 -33.31 -3.26 1.22
C GLU A 213 -32.88 -1.90 1.78
N PHE A 214 -31.81 -1.88 2.59
CA PHE A 214 -31.28 -0.65 3.16
C PHE A 214 -30.89 0.38 2.08
N SER A 215 -30.34 -0.10 0.97
CA SER A 215 -29.93 0.75 -0.15
C SER A 215 -31.12 1.36 -0.89
N GLU A 216 -32.20 0.59 -1.07
CA GLU A 216 -33.42 1.04 -1.74
C GLU A 216 -34.15 2.13 -0.93
N LEU A 217 -34.14 2.02 0.41
CA LEU A 217 -34.72 3.03 1.30
C LEU A 217 -34.16 4.43 1.07
N GLY A 218 -32.86 4.55 0.75
CA GLY A 218 -32.20 5.84 0.53
C GLY A 218 -32.57 6.55 -0.77
N LEU A 219 -33.15 5.85 -1.76
CA LEU A 219 -33.33 6.40 -3.12
C LEU A 219 -34.23 7.64 -3.16
N PHE A 220 -35.29 7.63 -2.35
CA PHE A 220 -36.31 8.69 -2.31
C PHE A 220 -36.32 9.42 -0.97
N ALA A 221 -35.22 9.36 -0.23
CA ALA A 221 -35.06 10.07 1.04
C ALA A 221 -35.32 11.57 0.86
N GLU A 222 -36.17 12.13 1.73
CA GLU A 222 -36.59 13.52 1.60
C GLU A 222 -35.55 14.49 2.12
N ASN A 223 -34.81 14.09 3.17
CA ASN A 223 -33.85 14.92 3.89
C ASN A 223 -32.54 14.14 4.17
N PRO A 224 -31.79 13.71 3.13
CA PRO A 224 -30.56 12.94 3.32
C PRO A 224 -29.61 13.58 4.34
N VAL A 225 -29.09 12.82 5.30
CA VAL A 225 -28.22 13.40 6.34
C VAL A 225 -26.81 13.65 5.79
N ASP A 226 -26.23 14.84 6.01
CA ASP A 226 -24.81 15.06 5.71
C ASP A 226 -23.91 14.52 6.82
N LEU A 227 -23.32 13.36 6.59
CA LEU A 227 -22.37 12.73 7.52
C LEU A 227 -20.90 13.08 7.20
N GLY A 228 -20.64 13.84 6.13
CA GLY A 228 -19.30 14.26 5.70
C GLY A 228 -18.43 13.11 5.17
N SER A 229 -17.10 13.24 5.27
CA SER A 229 -16.11 12.26 4.77
C SER A 229 -15.22 11.66 5.88
N ARG A 230 -15.78 11.55 7.10
CA ARG A 230 -15.03 11.18 8.31
C ARG A 230 -14.74 9.67 8.40
N CYS A 231 -13.77 9.29 9.23
CA CYS A 231 -13.45 7.89 9.53
C CYS A 231 -14.67 7.14 10.12
N THR A 232 -14.76 5.83 9.87
CA THR A 232 -15.84 4.91 10.32
C THR A 232 -16.17 5.06 11.81
N VAL A 233 -15.14 5.29 12.65
CA VAL A 233 -15.31 5.47 14.10
C VAL A 233 -16.14 6.72 14.42
N PHE A 234 -15.85 7.84 13.75
CA PHE A 234 -16.60 9.09 13.93
C PHE A 234 -17.95 9.05 13.20
N MET A 235 -18.04 8.32 12.08
CA MET A 235 -19.30 8.10 11.37
C MET A 235 -20.33 7.37 12.24
N ASN A 236 -19.92 6.33 12.97
CA ASN A 236 -20.81 5.64 13.94
C ASN A 236 -21.43 6.61 14.96
N SER A 237 -20.63 7.54 15.45
CA SER A 237 -21.12 8.56 16.39
C SER A 237 -22.06 9.55 15.70
N SER A 238 -21.77 9.92 14.46
CA SER A 238 -22.57 10.86 13.67
C SER A 238 -23.92 10.27 13.28
N VAL A 239 -23.97 8.99 12.88
CA VAL A 239 -25.22 8.27 12.60
C VAL A 239 -26.08 8.15 13.86
N LYS A 240 -25.50 7.75 15.00
CA LYS A 240 -26.23 7.69 16.28
C LYS A 240 -26.78 9.04 16.70
N GLN A 241 -26.05 10.12 16.42
CA GLN A 241 -26.52 11.47 16.70
C GLN A 241 -27.68 11.85 15.78
N ALA A 242 -27.56 11.62 14.46
CA ALA A 242 -28.64 11.85 13.51
C ALA A 242 -29.92 11.08 13.87
N GLN A 243 -29.81 9.82 14.33
CA GLN A 243 -30.94 9.05 14.83
C GLN A 243 -31.61 9.70 16.06
N LYS A 244 -30.82 10.24 17.00
CA LYS A 244 -31.37 10.95 18.17
C LYS A 244 -32.07 12.25 17.77
N ASP A 245 -31.57 12.90 16.72
CA ASP A 245 -32.10 14.17 16.22
C ASP A 245 -33.33 13.99 15.31
N GLY A 246 -33.71 12.73 15.03
CA GLY A 246 -34.94 12.36 14.33
C GLY A 246 -34.78 11.99 12.86
N ALA A 247 -33.55 11.80 12.36
CA ALA A 247 -33.34 11.34 10.98
C ALA A 247 -33.92 9.94 10.77
N THR A 248 -34.58 9.74 9.63
CA THR A 248 -35.14 8.44 9.28
C THR A 248 -34.06 7.49 8.76
N VAL A 249 -34.41 6.20 8.61
CA VAL A 249 -33.48 5.20 8.06
C VAL A 249 -33.15 5.51 6.59
N GLU A 250 -34.15 5.99 5.84
CA GLU A 250 -34.03 6.48 4.47
C GLU A 250 -33.00 7.61 4.37
N ASP A 251 -33.14 8.63 5.22
CA ASP A 251 -32.25 9.80 5.27
C ASP A 251 -30.81 9.41 5.61
N ILE A 252 -30.64 8.47 6.55
CA ILE A 252 -29.33 7.94 6.94
C ILE A 252 -28.72 7.11 5.80
N SER A 253 -29.51 6.27 5.12
CA SER A 253 -29.03 5.44 4.00
C SER A 253 -28.51 6.28 2.84
N ALA A 254 -29.26 7.33 2.46
CA ALA A 254 -28.82 8.30 1.46
C ALA A 254 -27.55 9.03 1.89
N GLY A 255 -27.51 9.48 3.15
CA GLY A 255 -26.34 10.16 3.73
C GLY A 255 -25.07 9.31 3.75
N LEU A 256 -25.20 8.03 4.11
CA LEU A 256 -24.08 7.06 4.11
C LEU A 256 -23.55 6.82 2.69
N SER A 257 -24.45 6.71 1.71
CA SER A 257 -24.11 6.52 0.30
C SER A 257 -23.30 7.71 -0.23
N ALA A 258 -23.73 8.94 0.05
CA ALA A 258 -22.99 10.15 -0.30
C ALA A 258 -21.63 10.26 0.42
N SER A 259 -21.57 9.86 1.69
CA SER A 259 -20.34 9.93 2.49
C SER A 259 -19.22 9.02 1.97
N ILE A 260 -19.58 7.83 1.47
CA ILE A 260 -18.63 6.90 0.82
C ILE A 260 -18.04 7.54 -0.44
N ILE A 261 -18.89 8.17 -1.25
CA ILE A 261 -18.46 8.86 -2.47
C ILE A 261 -17.57 10.06 -2.16
N LYS A 262 -17.95 10.90 -1.20
CA LYS A 262 -17.11 12.01 -0.73
C LYS A 262 -15.75 11.50 -0.23
N ASN A 263 -15.72 10.37 0.48
CA ASN A 263 -14.46 9.76 0.91
C ASN A 263 -13.63 9.28 -0.30
N ALA A 264 -14.24 8.59 -1.26
CA ALA A 264 -13.57 8.13 -2.48
C ALA A 264 -12.96 9.29 -3.26
N ILE A 265 -13.72 10.35 -3.53
CA ILE A 265 -13.26 11.50 -4.32
C ILE A 265 -12.21 12.33 -3.57
N TYR A 266 -12.52 12.76 -2.34
CA TYR A 266 -11.68 13.74 -1.65
C TYR A 266 -10.50 13.15 -0.88
N LYS A 267 -10.57 11.87 -0.48
CA LYS A 267 -9.52 11.23 0.34
C LYS A 267 -8.71 10.21 -0.44
N VAL A 268 -9.35 9.43 -1.32
CA VAL A 268 -8.64 8.40 -2.10
C VAL A 268 -8.10 8.98 -3.40
N ILE A 269 -8.98 9.55 -4.23
CA ILE A 269 -8.61 10.09 -5.53
C ILE A 269 -7.82 11.41 -5.35
N ARG A 270 -8.22 12.23 -4.36
CA ARG A 270 -7.67 13.58 -4.13
C ARG A 270 -7.70 14.43 -5.40
N ALA A 271 -8.76 14.28 -6.20
CA ALA A 271 -8.93 15.03 -7.44
C ALA A 271 -8.96 16.53 -7.13
N LYS A 272 -8.12 17.32 -7.80
CA LYS A 272 -8.14 18.78 -7.67
C LYS A 272 -9.35 19.38 -8.38
N SER A 273 -9.83 18.69 -9.41
CA SER A 273 -11.05 19.02 -10.14
C SER A 273 -11.67 17.76 -10.74
N VAL A 274 -12.97 17.80 -11.04
CA VAL A 274 -13.66 16.72 -11.75
C VAL A 274 -13.08 16.49 -13.15
N ASP A 275 -12.56 17.55 -13.79
CA ASP A 275 -11.96 17.47 -15.13
C ASP A 275 -10.73 16.55 -15.18
N GLU A 276 -10.00 16.39 -14.08
CA GLU A 276 -8.86 15.46 -14.00
C GLU A 276 -9.26 13.98 -14.16
N LEU A 277 -10.54 13.65 -13.91
CA LEU A 277 -11.07 12.29 -14.07
C LEU A 277 -11.50 11.99 -15.52
N GLY A 278 -11.39 12.97 -16.42
CA GLY A 278 -11.81 12.83 -17.81
C GLY A 278 -13.34 12.79 -17.97
N LYS A 279 -13.78 12.39 -19.17
CA LYS A 279 -15.20 12.39 -19.54
C LYS A 279 -15.79 10.99 -19.44
N ASN A 280 -15.02 9.98 -19.81
CA ASN A 280 -15.47 8.61 -19.92
C ASN A 280 -15.13 7.82 -18.66
N ILE A 281 -16.05 7.79 -17.71
CA ILE A 281 -15.86 7.15 -16.41
C ILE A 281 -16.62 5.82 -16.35
N VAL A 282 -15.91 4.73 -16.05
CA VAL A 282 -16.50 3.40 -15.83
C VAL A 282 -16.42 3.04 -14.36
N VAL A 283 -17.57 2.80 -13.73
CA VAL A 283 -17.65 2.37 -12.33
C VAL A 283 -17.80 0.84 -12.24
N GLN A 284 -17.14 0.24 -11.25
CA GLN A 284 -16.99 -1.20 -11.06
C GLN A 284 -17.03 -1.55 -9.58
N GLY A 285 -17.21 -2.83 -9.26
CA GLY A 285 -17.27 -3.31 -7.89
C GLY A 285 -18.70 -3.46 -7.38
N GLY A 286 -18.85 -4.35 -6.38
CA GLY A 286 -20.17 -4.70 -5.83
C GLY A 286 -20.90 -3.51 -5.20
N THR A 287 -20.18 -2.48 -4.76
CA THR A 287 -20.79 -1.32 -4.11
C THR A 287 -21.57 -0.46 -5.10
N PHE A 288 -21.20 -0.40 -6.38
CA PHE A 288 -21.96 0.33 -7.40
C PHE A 288 -23.21 -0.40 -7.90
N LEU A 289 -23.47 -1.63 -7.43
CA LEU A 289 -24.79 -2.25 -7.59
C LEU A 289 -25.86 -1.54 -6.74
N ASN A 290 -25.45 -0.77 -5.74
CA ASN A 290 -26.33 0.13 -5.01
C ASN A 290 -26.55 1.42 -5.81
N ASP A 291 -27.78 1.62 -6.27
CA ASP A 291 -28.18 2.79 -7.06
C ASP A 291 -28.06 4.12 -6.29
N ALA A 292 -28.21 4.11 -4.96
CA ALA A 292 -28.01 5.30 -4.13
C ALA A 292 -26.54 5.75 -4.12
N VAL A 293 -25.60 4.80 -4.07
CA VAL A 293 -24.16 5.07 -4.18
C VAL A 293 -23.80 5.56 -5.58
N LEU A 294 -24.30 4.87 -6.61
CA LEU A 294 -24.07 5.27 -8.01
C LEU A 294 -24.60 6.68 -8.28
N ARG A 295 -25.82 6.98 -7.84
CA ARG A 295 -26.43 8.31 -8.00
C ARG A 295 -25.65 9.38 -7.25
N SER A 296 -25.24 9.09 -6.02
CA SER A 296 -24.38 9.99 -5.24
C SER A 296 -23.08 10.32 -5.96
N PHE A 297 -22.49 9.33 -6.65
CA PHE A 297 -21.27 9.52 -7.44
C PHE A 297 -21.49 10.46 -8.62
N GLU A 298 -22.58 10.29 -9.38
CA GLU A 298 -22.90 11.17 -10.50
C GLU A 298 -23.21 12.61 -10.05
N MET A 299 -23.90 12.77 -8.92
CA MET A 299 -24.22 14.08 -8.36
C MET A 299 -22.95 14.80 -7.89
N GLU A 300 -22.07 14.12 -7.15
CA GLU A 300 -20.82 14.71 -6.65
C GLU A 300 -19.87 15.09 -7.80
N LEU A 301 -19.86 14.32 -8.89
CA LEU A 301 -19.09 14.67 -10.09
C LEU A 301 -19.79 15.68 -11.00
N GLY A 302 -21.11 15.84 -10.91
CA GLY A 302 -21.91 16.55 -11.90
C GLY A 302 -21.82 15.94 -13.30
N ARG A 303 -21.58 14.62 -13.40
CA ARG A 303 -21.39 13.89 -14.67
C ARG A 303 -22.04 12.51 -14.63
N ASN A 304 -22.55 12.10 -15.78
CA ASN A 304 -23.01 10.75 -16.01
C ASN A 304 -21.83 9.78 -16.10
N VAL A 305 -21.98 8.59 -15.53
CA VAL A 305 -20.97 7.53 -15.59
C VAL A 305 -21.53 6.26 -16.24
N ILE A 306 -20.65 5.31 -16.55
CA ILE A 306 -21.01 4.02 -17.12
C ILE A 306 -20.91 2.96 -16.03
N ARG A 307 -22.05 2.30 -15.73
CA ARG A 307 -22.11 1.12 -14.86
C ARG A 307 -22.64 -0.07 -15.67
N PRO A 308 -21.81 -1.07 -15.99
CA PRO A 308 -22.30 -2.36 -16.51
C PRO A 308 -23.12 -3.11 -15.44
N ALA A 309 -24.16 -3.86 -15.82
CA ALA A 309 -24.90 -4.74 -14.88
C ALA A 309 -24.00 -5.73 -14.12
N ILE A 310 -22.86 -6.11 -14.71
CA ILE A 310 -21.87 -6.98 -14.09
C ILE A 310 -20.78 -6.23 -13.32
N ALA A 311 -21.04 -5.02 -12.81
CA ALA A 311 -20.06 -4.20 -12.09
C ALA A 311 -19.28 -4.99 -11.02
N GLY A 312 -19.95 -5.88 -10.26
CA GLY A 312 -19.31 -6.74 -9.25
C GLY A 312 -18.42 -7.88 -9.78
N LEU A 313 -18.43 -8.14 -11.09
CA LEU A 313 -17.74 -9.27 -11.76
C LEU A 313 -16.67 -8.80 -12.76
N MET A 314 -16.38 -7.50 -12.83
CA MET A 314 -15.51 -6.92 -13.85
C MET A 314 -14.11 -7.53 -13.90
N GLY A 315 -13.50 -7.85 -12.75
CA GLY A 315 -12.21 -8.55 -12.71
C GLY A 315 -12.25 -9.93 -13.37
N ALA A 316 -13.29 -10.73 -13.07
CA ALA A 316 -13.49 -12.04 -13.70
C ALA A 316 -13.80 -11.90 -15.20
N PHE A 317 -14.62 -10.92 -15.60
CA PHE A 317 -14.90 -10.66 -17.02
C PHE A 317 -13.66 -10.25 -17.81
N GLY A 318 -12.82 -9.39 -17.24
CA GLY A 318 -11.52 -9.03 -17.80
C GLY A 318 -10.59 -10.22 -17.98
N CYS A 319 -10.57 -11.15 -17.01
CA CYS A 319 -9.85 -12.41 -17.14
C CYS A 319 -10.34 -13.24 -18.33
N ALA A 320 -11.66 -13.38 -18.51
CA ALA A 320 -12.22 -14.18 -19.61
C ALA A 320 -11.87 -13.57 -20.99
N LEU A 321 -11.94 -12.24 -21.11
CA LEU A 321 -11.48 -11.52 -22.31
C LEU A 321 -9.99 -11.73 -22.57
N TYR A 322 -9.17 -11.65 -21.52
CA TYR A 322 -7.72 -11.88 -21.63
C TYR A 322 -7.39 -13.33 -22.03
N ALA A 323 -8.10 -14.31 -21.49
CA ALA A 323 -7.94 -15.72 -21.87
C ALA A 323 -8.23 -15.92 -23.36
N LYS A 324 -9.27 -15.27 -23.89
CA LYS A 324 -9.60 -15.28 -25.32
C LYS A 324 -8.45 -14.74 -26.18
N GLU A 325 -7.88 -13.60 -25.80
CA GLU A 325 -6.77 -12.97 -26.53
C GLU A 325 -5.45 -13.76 -26.45
N LYS A 326 -5.13 -14.38 -25.31
CA LYS A 326 -3.84 -15.05 -25.10
C LYS A 326 -3.81 -16.48 -25.61
N MET A 327 -4.94 -17.19 -25.58
CA MET A 327 -4.96 -18.59 -25.98
C MET A 327 -4.82 -18.76 -27.48
N ASN A 328 -5.32 -17.85 -28.32
CA ASN A 328 -5.08 -17.84 -29.79
C ASN A 328 -5.15 -19.23 -30.46
N GLY A 329 -6.15 -20.04 -30.10
CA GLY A 329 -6.35 -21.39 -30.65
C GLY A 329 -5.57 -22.53 -29.97
N ARG A 330 -4.76 -22.25 -28.94
CA ARG A 330 -4.15 -23.27 -28.08
C ARG A 330 -5.22 -24.04 -27.30
N LYS A 331 -4.93 -25.30 -26.98
CA LYS A 331 -5.79 -26.11 -26.11
C LYS A 331 -5.64 -25.64 -24.66
N SER A 332 -6.76 -25.48 -23.96
CA SER A 332 -6.74 -25.14 -22.53
C SER A 332 -6.17 -26.28 -21.69
N THR A 333 -5.40 -25.92 -20.66
CA THR A 333 -4.86 -26.79 -19.62
C THR A 333 -5.73 -26.85 -18.38
N LEU A 334 -6.85 -26.12 -18.36
CA LEU A 334 -7.80 -26.13 -17.23
C LEU A 334 -8.15 -27.57 -16.85
N ILE A 335 -8.14 -27.85 -15.55
CA ILE A 335 -8.43 -29.17 -14.99
C ILE A 335 -9.71 -29.77 -15.59
N SER A 336 -9.66 -31.02 -16.03
CA SER A 336 -10.81 -31.68 -16.64
C SER A 336 -11.90 -32.01 -15.61
N ARG A 337 -13.11 -32.32 -16.08
CA ARG A 337 -14.22 -32.76 -15.21
C ARG A 337 -13.84 -33.97 -14.36
N GLU A 338 -13.22 -34.98 -14.97
CA GLU A 338 -12.82 -36.23 -14.30
C GLU A 338 -11.75 -36.01 -13.23
N GLU A 339 -10.74 -35.19 -13.53
CA GLU A 339 -9.70 -34.81 -12.57
C GLU A 339 -10.28 -33.96 -11.43
N LEU A 340 -11.23 -33.07 -11.73
CA LEU A 340 -11.84 -32.20 -10.73
C LEU A 340 -12.77 -32.96 -9.77
N GLU A 341 -13.43 -34.03 -10.23
CA GLU A 341 -14.26 -34.90 -9.37
C GLU A 341 -13.42 -35.53 -8.25
N ASN A 342 -12.19 -35.95 -8.57
CA ASN A 342 -11.24 -36.55 -7.64
C ASN A 342 -10.27 -35.54 -6.99
N PHE A 343 -10.43 -34.25 -7.26
CA PHE A 343 -9.53 -33.21 -6.76
C PHE A 343 -9.57 -33.11 -5.24
N SER A 344 -8.41 -33.33 -4.62
CA SER A 344 -8.15 -33.03 -3.22
C SER A 344 -6.77 -32.36 -3.06
N TYR A 345 -6.54 -31.84 -1.85
CA TYR A 345 -5.24 -31.27 -1.49
C TYR A 345 -5.07 -31.29 0.03
N THR A 346 -3.82 -31.22 0.47
CA THR A 346 -3.47 -31.05 1.87
C THR A 346 -2.76 -29.73 2.08
N SER A 347 -3.05 -29.04 3.18
CA SER A 347 -2.40 -27.79 3.59
C SER A 347 -1.67 -28.00 4.90
N LYS A 348 -0.39 -27.62 4.94
CA LYS A 348 0.44 -27.64 6.15
C LYS A 348 1.12 -26.31 6.36
N SER A 349 1.04 -25.80 7.58
CA SER A 349 1.84 -24.65 8.02
C SER A 349 3.25 -25.13 8.39
N VAL A 350 4.28 -24.49 7.84
CA VAL A 350 5.70 -24.82 8.05
C VAL A 350 6.47 -23.52 8.29
N GLN A 351 7.38 -23.49 9.25
CA GLN A 351 8.29 -22.34 9.38
C GLN A 351 9.51 -22.50 8.45
N CYS A 352 9.80 -21.43 7.71
CA CYS A 352 10.98 -21.36 6.85
C CYS A 352 12.26 -21.21 7.68
N GLY A 353 13.22 -22.11 7.50
CA GLY A 353 14.56 -22.00 8.10
C GLY A 353 15.60 -21.27 7.23
N GLY A 354 15.19 -20.66 6.11
CA GLY A 354 16.12 -20.18 5.09
C GLY A 354 16.80 -18.83 5.36
N CYS A 355 16.34 -18.07 6.36
CA CYS A 355 16.91 -16.80 6.80
C CYS A 355 16.33 -16.40 8.18
N THR A 356 16.82 -15.29 8.74
CA THR A 356 16.40 -14.72 10.03
C THR A 356 14.92 -14.31 10.08
N ALA A 357 14.26 -14.15 8.94
CA ALA A 357 12.85 -13.74 8.86
C ALA A 357 11.84 -14.85 9.24
N HIS A 358 12.27 -16.12 9.33
CA HIS A 358 11.47 -17.28 9.74
C HIS A 358 10.01 -17.28 9.27
N CYS A 359 9.81 -17.10 7.97
CA CYS A 359 8.48 -16.94 7.39
C CYS A 359 7.55 -18.11 7.74
N SER A 360 6.30 -17.83 8.12
CA SER A 360 5.27 -18.86 8.23
C SER A 360 4.74 -19.20 6.84
N LEU A 361 5.14 -20.35 6.33
CA LEU A 361 4.77 -20.84 5.00
C LEU A 361 3.52 -21.71 5.11
N ASN A 362 2.58 -21.54 4.17
CA ASN A 362 1.53 -22.51 3.94
C ASN A 362 1.89 -23.32 2.68
N VAL A 363 2.16 -24.61 2.88
CA VAL A 363 2.49 -25.58 1.84
C VAL A 363 1.24 -26.37 1.50
N ILE A 364 0.73 -26.14 0.30
CA ILE A 364 -0.37 -26.89 -0.29
C ILE A 364 0.22 -27.97 -1.20
N THR A 365 -0.14 -29.22 -0.96
CA THR A 365 0.26 -30.37 -1.81
C THR A 365 -0.98 -30.93 -2.47
N PHE A 366 -0.96 -30.97 -3.80
CA PHE A 366 -2.01 -31.55 -4.64
C PHE A 366 -1.74 -33.04 -4.88
N ASP A 367 -2.76 -33.76 -5.30
CA ASP A 367 -2.74 -35.23 -5.40
C ASP A 367 -1.78 -35.75 -6.48
N ASP A 368 -1.55 -34.94 -7.51
CA ASP A 368 -0.57 -35.17 -8.57
C ASP A 368 0.88 -34.87 -8.16
N GLY A 369 1.11 -34.54 -6.88
CA GLY A 369 2.41 -34.24 -6.32
C GLY A 369 2.87 -32.80 -6.52
N ARG A 370 2.13 -31.95 -7.26
CA ARG A 370 2.42 -30.52 -7.34
C ARG A 370 2.33 -29.89 -5.96
N ARG A 371 3.16 -28.87 -5.73
CA ARG A 371 3.18 -28.10 -4.49
C ARG A 371 3.04 -26.62 -4.78
N PHE A 372 2.21 -25.96 -4.01
CA PHE A 372 2.11 -24.52 -3.97
C PHE A 372 2.51 -24.02 -2.58
N ILE A 373 3.44 -23.08 -2.52
CA ILE A 373 3.91 -22.50 -1.25
C ILE A 373 3.53 -21.03 -1.24
N SER A 374 2.87 -20.61 -0.16
CA SER A 374 2.49 -19.22 0.10
C SER A 374 2.97 -18.77 1.47
N GLY A 375 2.93 -17.45 1.75
CA GLY A 375 3.49 -16.88 2.98
C GLY A 375 5.02 -16.68 2.95
N ASN A 376 5.65 -17.02 1.82
CA ASN A 376 7.07 -16.80 1.59
C ASN A 376 7.37 -15.32 1.29
N LYS A 377 8.44 -14.79 1.90
CA LYS A 377 8.95 -13.43 1.62
C LYS A 377 10.04 -13.39 0.54
N CYS A 378 10.48 -14.56 0.09
CA CYS A 378 11.53 -14.71 -0.91
C CYS A 378 11.29 -15.95 -1.76
N GLU A 379 12.01 -16.05 -2.86
CA GLU A 379 11.91 -17.15 -3.81
C GLU A 379 12.41 -18.47 -3.22
N LYS A 380 13.44 -18.42 -2.35
CA LYS A 380 13.88 -19.59 -1.56
C LYS A 380 12.73 -20.15 -0.71
N GLY A 381 11.96 -19.28 -0.07
CA GLY A 381 10.78 -19.68 0.70
C GLY A 381 9.64 -20.20 -0.18
N ALA A 382 9.58 -19.80 -1.45
CA ALA A 382 8.63 -20.32 -2.44
C ALA A 382 9.02 -21.71 -2.98
N GLY A 383 10.21 -22.21 -2.64
CA GLY A 383 10.79 -23.40 -3.28
C GLY A 383 11.28 -23.15 -4.71
N ILE A 384 11.35 -21.88 -5.14
CA ILE A 384 11.79 -21.50 -6.49
C ILE A 384 13.31 -21.28 -6.48
N LYS A 385 14.02 -22.00 -7.34
CA LYS A 385 15.43 -21.73 -7.65
C LYS A 385 15.52 -20.70 -8.77
N THR A 386 15.55 -19.43 -8.40
CA THR A 386 15.63 -18.33 -9.37
C THR A 386 17.05 -17.83 -9.51
N LYS A 387 17.44 -17.55 -10.75
CA LYS A 387 18.54 -16.64 -11.09
C LYS A 387 17.99 -15.21 -11.06
N GLY A 388 17.48 -14.74 -9.91
CA GLY A 388 17.08 -13.34 -9.76
C GLY A 388 18.27 -12.42 -10.05
N SER A 389 18.00 -11.18 -10.50
CA SER A 389 19.07 -10.22 -10.77
C SER A 389 19.91 -10.05 -9.51
N GLN A 390 21.23 -10.32 -9.60
CA GLN A 390 22.15 -10.06 -8.49
C GLN A 390 22.48 -8.57 -8.36
N LEU A 391 21.97 -7.75 -9.28
CA LEU A 391 22.25 -6.32 -9.38
C LEU A 391 21.37 -5.53 -8.40
N CYS A 392 21.80 -5.47 -7.14
CA CYS A 392 21.07 -4.82 -6.07
C CYS A 392 21.98 -3.97 -5.18
N LEU A 393 21.90 -2.65 -5.31
CA LEU A 393 22.70 -1.72 -4.52
C LEU A 393 22.29 -1.68 -3.05
N TYR A 394 21.01 -1.91 -2.72
CA TYR A 394 20.52 -1.97 -1.33
C TYR A 394 21.31 -2.99 -0.49
N LYS A 395 21.51 -4.19 -1.04
CA LYS A 395 22.26 -5.25 -0.37
C LYS A 395 23.72 -4.86 -0.17
N TYR A 396 24.35 -4.33 -1.21
CA TYR A 396 25.74 -3.86 -1.14
C TYR A 396 25.90 -2.75 -0.08
N LYS A 397 25.02 -1.75 -0.11
CA LYS A 397 25.02 -0.61 0.82
C LYS A 397 24.86 -1.06 2.26
N TYR A 398 23.92 -1.97 2.54
CA TYR A 398 23.71 -2.52 3.88
C TYR A 398 24.93 -3.30 4.40
N GLN A 399 25.50 -4.20 3.57
CA GLN A 399 26.72 -4.93 3.92
C GLN A 399 27.91 -4.00 4.16
N ARG A 400 28.02 -2.95 3.34
CA ARG A 400 29.07 -1.93 3.49
C ARG A 400 28.95 -1.20 4.83
N ILE A 401 27.74 -0.81 5.23
CA ILE A 401 27.49 -0.20 6.55
C ILE A 401 27.86 -1.17 7.68
N LEU A 402 27.44 -2.43 7.62
CA LEU A 402 27.78 -3.41 8.66
C LEU A 402 29.29 -3.66 8.79
N SER A 403 30.04 -3.59 7.68
CA SER A 403 31.50 -3.78 7.71
C SER A 403 32.23 -2.76 8.60
N TYR A 404 31.68 -1.56 8.79
CA TYR A 404 32.25 -0.58 9.73
C TYR A 404 32.14 -1.01 11.20
N GLY A 405 31.25 -1.95 11.52
CA GLY A 405 31.10 -2.52 12.87
C GLY A 405 32.02 -3.69 13.18
N GLU A 406 32.73 -4.24 12.19
CA GLU A 406 33.55 -5.45 12.36
C GLU A 406 34.97 -5.15 12.88
N GLU A 407 35.47 -3.94 12.65
CA GLU A 407 36.82 -3.54 13.01
C GLU A 407 36.99 -3.33 14.52
N LYS A 408 37.81 -4.18 15.13
CA LYS A 408 38.17 -4.14 16.56
C LYS A 408 39.47 -3.39 16.81
N ILE A 409 39.53 -2.69 17.94
CA ILE A 409 40.76 -2.06 18.45
C ILE A 409 41.29 -2.94 19.58
N SER A 410 42.57 -3.34 19.55
CA SER A 410 43.12 -4.29 20.53
C SER A 410 43.09 -3.81 21.98
N SER A 411 43.25 -2.49 22.19
CA SER A 411 43.22 -1.85 23.52
C SER A 411 42.51 -0.49 23.42
N PRO A 412 41.17 -0.46 23.36
CA PRO A 412 40.44 0.79 23.19
C PRO A 412 40.43 1.60 24.49
N LYS A 413 40.43 2.93 24.36
CA LYS A 413 40.25 3.84 25.50
C LYS A 413 38.85 3.77 26.10
N ALA A 414 37.86 3.44 25.26
CA ALA A 414 36.46 3.28 25.60
C ALA A 414 35.74 2.49 24.50
N ARG A 415 34.65 1.82 24.85
CA ARG A 415 33.67 1.17 23.97
C ARG A 415 32.44 2.08 23.85
N VAL A 416 32.13 2.49 22.63
CA VAL A 416 31.06 3.45 22.32
C VAL A 416 29.91 2.73 21.64
N GLY A 417 28.75 2.66 22.30
CA GLY A 417 27.53 2.12 21.73
C GLY A 417 26.97 3.04 20.65
N ILE A 418 26.79 2.53 19.43
CA ILE A 418 26.14 3.26 18.33
C ILE A 418 24.88 2.50 17.89
N PRO A 419 23.68 3.09 18.01
CA PRO A 419 22.46 2.41 17.58
C PRO A 419 22.38 2.44 16.05
N LEU A 420 22.13 1.28 15.45
CA LEU A 420 21.96 1.14 14.00
C LEU A 420 20.54 1.59 13.61
N VAL A 421 20.30 2.91 13.59
CA VAL A 421 18.96 3.51 13.46
C VAL A 421 18.99 4.76 12.60
N LEU A 422 17.86 5.08 11.97
CA LEU A 422 17.61 6.38 11.31
C LEU A 422 18.78 6.87 10.43
N GLY A 423 19.40 8.02 10.76
CA GLY A 423 20.50 8.61 10.00
C GLY A 423 21.83 7.85 10.09
N PHE A 424 22.01 6.95 11.06
CA PHE A 424 23.24 6.17 11.18
C PHE A 424 23.47 5.23 9.99
N TYR A 425 22.42 4.83 9.26
CA TYR A 425 22.57 4.06 8.01
C TYR A 425 23.29 4.80 6.88
N GLU A 426 23.60 6.09 7.06
CA GLU A 426 24.47 6.85 6.18
C GLU A 426 25.66 7.45 6.93
N GLN A 427 25.47 7.91 8.16
CA GLN A 427 26.52 8.61 8.91
C GLN A 427 27.49 7.68 9.66
N LEU A 428 27.24 6.36 9.68
CA LEU A 428 28.13 5.43 10.40
C LEU A 428 29.61 5.52 9.97
N PRO A 429 29.97 5.64 8.68
CA PRO A 429 31.37 5.84 8.26
C PRO A 429 32.03 7.04 8.95
N PHE A 430 31.31 8.16 9.09
CA PHE A 430 31.78 9.34 9.79
C PHE A 430 32.04 9.04 11.26
N TRP A 431 31.02 8.50 11.96
CA TRP A 431 31.10 8.28 13.41
C TRP A 431 32.11 7.20 13.79
N LYS A 432 32.19 6.12 13.01
CA LYS A 432 33.23 5.08 13.17
C LYS A 432 34.61 5.69 13.07
N THR A 433 34.91 6.41 11.99
CA THR A 433 36.23 7.01 11.79
C THR A 433 36.55 8.05 12.86
N PHE A 434 35.56 8.85 13.29
CA PHE A 434 35.72 9.79 14.39
C PHE A 434 36.17 9.09 15.69
N PHE A 435 35.42 8.09 16.17
CA PHE A 435 35.75 7.40 17.42
C PHE A 435 37.04 6.57 17.33
N ASN A 436 37.28 5.89 16.22
CA ASN A 436 38.54 5.15 15.99
C ASN A 436 39.75 6.08 16.04
N THR A 437 39.67 7.26 15.41
CA THR A 437 40.76 8.25 15.42
C THR A 437 41.10 8.69 16.85
N LEU A 438 40.11 8.74 17.73
CA LEU A 438 40.30 9.05 19.16
C LEU A 438 40.81 7.85 19.98
N GLY A 439 40.91 6.66 19.37
CA GLY A 439 41.30 5.41 20.00
C GLY A 439 40.16 4.73 20.77
N MET A 440 38.91 4.98 20.38
CA MET A 440 37.71 4.39 20.97
C MET A 440 37.11 3.36 20.00
N GLU A 441 36.69 2.20 20.52
CA GLU A 441 36.05 1.14 19.74
C GLU A 441 34.54 1.38 19.69
N ILE A 442 33.93 1.25 18.51
CA ILE A 442 32.47 1.29 18.41
C ILE A 442 31.87 -0.10 18.66
N VAL A 443 30.68 -0.13 19.26
CA VAL A 443 29.85 -1.31 19.45
C VAL A 443 28.50 -1.02 18.84
N LEU A 444 28.16 -1.67 17.73
CA LEU A 444 26.83 -1.50 17.13
C LEU A 444 25.76 -2.25 17.93
N SER A 445 24.52 -1.76 17.90
CA SER A 445 23.35 -2.56 18.27
C SER A 445 23.22 -3.81 17.39
N GLU A 446 22.38 -4.77 17.76
CA GLU A 446 22.03 -5.87 16.84
C GLU A 446 21.36 -5.37 15.54
N GLU A 447 21.39 -6.20 14.50
CA GLU A 447 20.60 -5.99 13.28
C GLU A 447 19.11 -6.04 13.62
N SER A 448 18.32 -5.20 12.95
CA SER A 448 16.89 -5.09 13.22
C SER A 448 16.17 -6.41 12.93
N THR A 449 15.34 -6.81 13.88
CA THR A 449 14.38 -7.89 13.69
C THR A 449 13.08 -7.53 14.39
N ARG A 450 12.03 -8.31 14.14
CA ARG A 450 10.81 -8.21 14.94
C ARG A 450 11.05 -8.39 16.45
N LYS A 451 12.05 -9.18 16.85
CA LYS A 451 12.43 -9.31 18.27
C LYS A 451 13.02 -8.02 18.82
N THR A 452 13.82 -7.32 18.03
CA THR A 452 14.36 -5.99 18.37
C THR A 452 13.22 -5.01 18.62
N TYR A 453 12.20 -4.97 17.76
CA TYR A 453 11.00 -4.17 18.00
C TYR A 453 10.32 -4.50 19.34
N PHE A 454 10.04 -5.79 19.59
CA PHE A 454 9.40 -6.21 20.84
C PHE A 454 10.23 -5.89 22.10
N LYS A 455 11.56 -5.96 22.00
CA LYS A 455 12.48 -5.61 23.09
C LYS A 455 12.30 -4.17 23.57
N GLY A 456 12.03 -3.23 22.66
CA GLY A 456 11.83 -1.81 22.96
C GLY A 456 10.38 -1.37 23.14
N GLN A 457 9.40 -2.23 22.80
CA GLN A 457 8.00 -1.83 22.58
C GLN A 457 7.38 -1.08 23.75
N HIS A 458 7.65 -1.51 25.00
CA HIS A 458 7.08 -0.91 26.20
C HIS A 458 7.54 0.52 26.49
N THR A 459 8.59 0.97 25.83
CA THR A 459 9.17 2.32 26.02
C THR A 459 8.75 3.30 24.92
N ILE A 460 7.93 2.85 23.96
CA ILE A 460 7.47 3.69 22.85
C ILE A 460 6.29 4.56 23.33
N PRO A 461 6.41 5.90 23.29
CA PRO A 461 5.37 6.78 23.84
C PRO A 461 4.19 7.03 22.89
N SER A 462 4.33 6.72 21.60
CA SER A 462 3.28 6.97 20.60
C SER A 462 3.28 5.92 19.50
N ASP A 463 2.09 5.38 19.22
CA ASP A 463 1.87 4.44 18.12
C ASP A 463 1.90 5.09 16.74
N THR A 464 1.78 6.43 16.66
CA THR A 464 1.71 7.16 15.39
C THR A 464 3.08 7.54 14.83
N VAL A 465 4.17 7.34 15.59
CA VAL A 465 5.54 7.59 15.10
C VAL A 465 5.93 6.54 14.06
N CYS A 466 6.81 6.90 13.12
CA CYS A 466 7.22 5.99 12.07
C CYS A 466 7.94 4.74 12.64
N TYR A 467 7.75 3.58 11.99
CA TYR A 467 8.33 2.30 12.40
C TYR A 467 9.86 2.33 12.63
N PRO A 468 10.67 3.02 11.80
CA PRO A 468 12.12 3.15 12.04
C PRO A 468 12.45 3.81 13.39
N ALA A 469 11.65 4.77 13.83
CA ALA A 469 11.84 5.44 15.12
C ALA A 469 11.41 4.54 16.28
N LYS A 470 10.33 3.77 16.12
CA LYS A 470 9.93 2.73 17.09
C LYS A 470 11.05 1.72 17.34
N LEU A 471 11.72 1.27 16.28
CA LEU A 471 12.84 0.33 16.38
C LEU A 471 14.00 0.88 17.22
N ALA A 472 14.22 2.20 17.25
CA ALA A 472 15.32 2.79 18.00
C ALA A 472 15.29 2.45 19.50
N HIS A 473 14.10 2.28 20.08
CA HIS A 473 13.94 1.80 21.45
C HIS A 473 14.56 0.41 21.66
N GLY A 474 14.31 -0.51 20.71
CA GLY A 474 14.89 -1.85 20.73
C GLY A 474 16.41 -1.85 20.56
N HIS A 475 16.94 -0.99 19.69
CA HIS A 475 18.39 -0.85 19.51
C HIS A 475 19.08 -0.28 20.74
N ILE A 476 18.46 0.66 21.46
CA ILE A 476 18.99 1.14 22.74
C ILE A 476 19.02 0.01 23.77
N GLN A 477 17.93 -0.77 23.90
CA GLN A 477 17.90 -1.92 24.81
C GLN A 477 18.99 -2.94 24.47
N SER A 478 19.20 -3.22 23.18
CA SER A 478 20.30 -4.07 22.70
C SER A 478 21.67 -3.54 23.12
N LEU A 479 21.89 -2.22 23.10
CA LEU A 479 23.15 -1.63 23.53
C LEU A 479 23.32 -1.66 25.05
N LEU A 480 22.26 -1.42 25.82
CA LEU A 480 22.29 -1.55 27.28
C LEU A 480 22.69 -2.98 27.71
N GLU A 481 22.15 -4.00 27.04
CA GLU A 481 22.56 -5.41 27.24
C GLU A 481 24.03 -5.66 26.91
N LYS A 482 24.57 -4.99 25.87
CA LYS A 482 25.99 -5.10 25.46
C LYS A 482 26.95 -4.31 26.35
N ASN A 483 26.41 -3.46 27.23
CA ASN A 483 27.11 -2.67 28.24
C ASN A 483 28.39 -1.98 27.71
N PRO A 484 28.30 -1.09 26.71
CA PRO A 484 29.40 -0.19 26.33
C PRO A 484 29.67 0.82 27.46
N ASP A 485 30.82 1.49 27.42
CA ASP A 485 31.14 2.54 28.39
C ASP A 485 30.14 3.70 28.35
N PHE A 486 29.64 4.02 27.16
CA PHE A 486 28.48 4.89 26.93
C PHE A 486 27.86 4.62 25.56
N ILE A 487 26.60 4.99 25.40
CA ILE A 487 25.90 5.03 24.12
C ILE A 487 25.97 6.46 23.60
N PHE A 488 26.33 6.63 22.33
CA PHE A 488 26.38 7.93 21.66
C PHE A 488 25.26 8.06 20.64
N TYR A 489 24.43 9.09 20.81
CA TYR A 489 23.38 9.41 19.86
C TYR A 489 23.10 10.93 19.88
N PRO A 490 23.66 11.72 18.96
CA PRO A 490 23.58 13.17 18.99
C PRO A 490 22.24 13.71 18.51
N CYS A 491 21.86 14.88 19.02
CA CYS A 491 20.73 15.67 18.55
C CYS A 491 21.20 16.61 17.43
N MET A 492 20.55 16.57 16.27
CA MET A 492 20.97 17.29 15.07
C MET A 492 19.79 17.92 14.34
N SER A 493 19.52 19.19 14.60
CA SER A 493 18.47 19.96 13.91
C SER A 493 18.74 20.02 12.40
N TYR A 494 20.01 20.20 12.05
CA TYR A 494 20.52 20.29 10.70
C TYR A 494 21.23 18.98 10.32
N ASN A 495 20.94 18.51 9.12
CA ASN A 495 21.70 17.47 8.44
C ASN A 495 22.90 18.11 7.72
N ILE A 496 23.78 17.30 7.13
CA ILE A 496 24.86 17.81 6.30
C ILE A 496 24.27 18.57 5.10
N ASP A 497 24.78 19.77 4.87
CA ASP A 497 24.41 20.60 3.74
C ASP A 497 25.10 20.10 2.47
N GLU A 498 24.29 19.75 1.47
CA GLU A 498 24.73 19.30 0.15
C GLU A 498 24.69 20.43 -0.89
N GLY A 499 24.35 21.66 -0.47
CA GLY A 499 24.52 22.89 -1.25
C GLY A 499 23.40 23.22 -2.24
N GLU A 500 22.36 22.41 -2.33
CA GLU A 500 21.29 22.55 -3.34
C GLU A 500 19.86 22.57 -2.76
N SER A 501 19.72 22.75 -1.45
CA SER A 501 18.40 22.90 -0.82
C SER A 501 18.27 24.26 -0.14
N ASP A 502 17.05 24.79 -0.05
CA ASP A 502 16.78 26.05 0.64
C ASP A 502 17.16 25.96 2.13
N ASN A 503 17.03 24.75 2.69
CA ASN A 503 17.54 24.40 4.00
C ASN A 503 17.95 22.91 4.04
N HIS A 504 18.58 22.48 5.12
CA HIS A 504 19.12 21.14 5.29
C HIS A 504 18.68 20.57 6.65
N TYR A 505 17.40 20.72 7.00
CA TYR A 505 16.88 20.21 8.27
C TYR A 505 16.83 18.68 8.28
N ASN A 506 17.02 18.10 9.47
CA ASN A 506 16.49 16.78 9.80
C ASN A 506 15.01 16.92 10.19
N CYS A 507 14.22 15.86 10.00
CA CYS A 507 12.87 15.85 10.53
C CYS A 507 12.92 15.89 12.08
N PRO A 508 11.89 16.42 12.77
CA PRO A 508 11.91 16.51 14.24
C PRO A 508 12.14 15.17 14.94
N VAL A 509 11.65 14.07 14.35
CA VAL A 509 11.89 12.71 14.84
C VAL A 509 13.38 12.37 14.75
N VAL A 510 14.01 12.52 13.59
CA VAL A 510 15.45 12.22 13.41
C VAL A 510 16.33 13.16 14.22
N ALA A 511 15.96 14.44 14.32
CA ALA A 511 16.74 15.47 14.97
C ALA A 511 16.84 15.29 16.49
N TYR A 512 15.74 14.89 17.14
CA TYR A 512 15.62 14.94 18.61
C TYR A 512 15.15 13.62 19.24
N TYR A 513 15.15 12.51 18.50
CA TYR A 513 14.85 11.19 19.08
C TYR A 513 15.69 10.82 20.32
N PRO A 514 16.97 11.23 20.45
CA PRO A 514 17.75 10.94 21.65
C PRO A 514 17.11 11.46 22.94
N GLU A 515 16.51 12.65 22.92
CA GLU A 515 15.80 13.22 24.08
C GLU A 515 14.57 12.38 24.44
N LEU A 516 13.82 11.96 23.42
CA LEU A 516 12.64 11.12 23.62
C LEU A 516 13.03 9.76 24.20
N LEU A 517 14.11 9.14 23.70
CA LEU A 517 14.64 7.88 24.25
C LEU A 517 15.06 8.05 25.71
N LYS A 518 15.80 9.11 26.03
CA LYS A 518 16.23 9.43 27.40
C LYS A 518 15.06 9.67 28.35
N ALA A 519 13.97 10.26 27.87
CA ALA A 519 12.78 10.51 28.67
C ALA A 519 11.93 9.24 28.93
N ASN A 520 12.03 8.22 28.08
CA ASN A 520 11.15 7.03 28.13
C ASN A 520 11.87 5.73 28.49
N ILE A 521 13.21 5.72 28.53
CA ILE A 521 14.01 4.56 28.95
C ILE A 521 14.72 4.91 30.25
N SER A 522 14.23 4.35 31.36
CA SER A 522 14.69 4.66 32.74
C SER A 522 16.17 4.40 33.00
N GLU A 523 16.77 3.49 32.26
CA GLU A 523 18.16 3.05 32.38
C GLU A 523 19.13 4.07 31.76
N LEU A 524 18.65 4.98 30.90
CA LEU A 524 19.46 6.03 30.30
C LEU A 524 19.64 7.20 31.25
N ASN A 525 20.89 7.65 31.41
CA ASN A 525 21.26 8.80 32.22
C ASN A 525 22.46 9.53 31.60
N SER A 526 22.90 10.62 32.22
CA SER A 526 24.01 11.44 31.71
C SER A 526 25.37 10.74 31.67
N GLU A 527 25.57 9.66 32.43
CA GLU A 527 26.84 8.91 32.45
C GLU A 527 26.94 7.88 31.33
N ASN A 528 25.83 7.22 30.98
CA ASN A 528 25.82 6.15 29.98
C ASN A 528 25.19 6.53 28.64
N PHE A 529 24.59 7.71 28.49
CA PHE A 529 23.94 8.16 27.26
C PHE A 529 24.35 9.60 26.90
N ILE A 530 25.25 9.71 25.92
CA ILE A 530 25.83 10.97 25.44
C ILE A 530 25.07 11.42 24.19
N SER A 531 24.28 12.48 24.32
CA SER A 531 23.38 13.03 23.29
C SER A 531 23.57 14.54 23.06
N PRO A 532 24.76 14.99 22.60
CA PRO A 532 25.04 16.40 22.44
C PRO A 532 24.24 17.00 21.28
N TYR A 533 23.96 18.29 21.38
CA TYR A 533 23.40 19.08 20.28
C TYR A 533 24.53 19.53 19.36
N ILE A 534 24.52 19.06 18.12
CA ILE A 534 25.58 19.35 17.16
C ILE A 534 25.01 19.73 15.80
N ASP A 535 25.81 20.49 15.07
CA ASP A 535 25.58 20.83 13.67
C ASP A 535 26.86 20.52 12.90
N LEU A 536 26.84 19.42 12.13
CA LEU A 536 28.01 18.92 11.39
C LEU A 536 28.55 19.95 10.37
N ASN A 537 27.74 20.93 9.96
CA ASN A 537 28.17 21.99 9.05
C ASN A 537 29.13 22.99 9.73
N ASN A 538 29.14 23.07 11.07
CA ASN A 538 30.05 23.90 11.83
C ASN A 538 31.13 23.07 12.54
N ARG A 539 32.17 22.69 11.79
CA ARG A 539 33.26 21.81 12.28
C ARG A 539 33.93 22.29 13.57
N LYS A 540 34.15 23.62 13.71
CA LYS A 540 34.76 24.21 14.92
C LYS A 540 33.86 24.04 16.14
N HIS A 541 32.58 24.34 15.98
CA HIS A 541 31.59 24.15 17.04
C HIS A 541 31.48 22.68 17.45
N VAL A 542 31.35 21.77 16.47
CA VAL A 542 31.29 20.31 16.70
C VAL A 542 32.51 19.82 17.47
N SER A 543 33.73 20.21 17.05
CA SER A 543 34.95 19.78 17.74
C SER A 543 35.00 20.23 19.20
N LYS A 544 34.44 21.40 19.51
CA LYS A 544 34.37 21.93 20.87
C LYS A 544 33.36 21.15 21.70
N VAL A 545 32.13 21.01 21.20
CA VAL A 545 31.04 20.30 21.90
C VAL A 545 31.39 18.83 22.13
N LEU A 546 32.00 18.16 21.15
CA LEU A 546 32.42 16.76 21.30
C LEU A 546 33.59 16.61 22.28
N ALA A 547 34.55 17.54 22.30
CA ALA A 547 35.62 17.51 23.30
C ALA A 547 35.09 17.73 24.73
N GLU A 548 34.11 18.62 24.91
CA GLU A 548 33.44 18.85 26.19
C GLU A 548 32.63 17.61 26.63
N SER A 549 31.86 17.03 25.71
CA SER A 549 31.05 15.82 25.96
C SER A 549 31.89 14.59 26.28
N LEU A 550 33.11 14.52 25.75
CA LEU A 550 34.06 13.41 25.96
C LEU A 550 35.19 13.77 26.93
N SER A 551 35.02 14.81 27.74
CA SER A 551 36.03 15.32 28.67
C SER A 551 36.54 14.25 29.66
N LYS A 552 35.67 13.31 30.07
CA LYS A 552 36.01 12.12 30.88
C LYS A 552 37.17 11.29 30.30
N TYR A 553 37.33 11.31 28.98
CA TYR A 553 38.36 10.58 28.24
C TYR A 553 39.56 11.45 27.83
N LYS A 554 39.65 12.67 28.38
CA LYS A 554 40.76 13.63 28.14
C LYS A 554 40.96 13.96 26.67
N ILE A 555 39.87 14.05 25.90
CA ILE A 555 39.90 14.43 24.48
C ILE A 555 40.00 15.96 24.36
N THR A 556 41.01 16.43 23.63
CA THR A 556 41.18 17.87 23.35
C THR A 556 40.38 18.30 22.11
N ALA A 557 40.00 19.58 22.04
CA ALA A 557 39.33 20.13 20.86
C ALA A 557 40.15 19.95 19.56
N LYS A 558 41.48 19.96 19.64
CA LYS A 558 42.37 19.70 18.49
C LYS A 558 42.26 18.25 18.00
N GLN A 559 42.24 17.29 18.92
CA GLN A 559 42.04 15.86 18.57
C GLN A 559 40.63 15.62 18.02
N ALA A 560 39.62 16.23 18.62
CA ALA A 560 38.24 16.14 18.11
C ALA A 560 38.12 16.74 16.71
N LEU A 561 38.79 17.87 16.43
CA LEU A 561 38.78 18.49 15.10
C LEU A 561 39.47 17.60 14.04
N ASP A 562 40.62 17.00 14.37
CA ASP A 562 41.29 16.03 13.49
C ASP A 562 40.37 14.83 13.18
N ALA A 563 39.72 14.29 14.21
CA ALA A 563 38.77 13.19 14.07
C ALA A 563 37.53 13.57 13.24
N VAL A 564 37.00 14.79 13.38
CA VAL A 564 35.89 15.30 12.57
C VAL A 564 36.28 15.39 11.10
N ASN A 565 37.46 15.92 10.79
CA ASN A 565 37.93 16.04 9.41
C ASN A 565 38.09 14.67 8.75
N LYS A 566 38.73 13.71 9.43
CA LYS A 566 38.85 12.31 8.95
C LYS A 566 37.48 11.62 8.83
N GLY A 567 36.55 11.94 9.72
CA GLY A 567 35.16 11.49 9.62
C GLY A 567 34.50 11.93 8.31
N PHE A 568 34.67 13.20 7.93
CA PHE A 568 34.17 13.71 6.64
C PHE A 568 34.85 13.04 5.44
N GLU A 569 36.17 12.87 5.46
CA GLU A 569 36.90 12.16 4.40
C GLU A 569 36.39 10.72 4.22
N SER A 570 36.11 10.01 5.31
CA SER A 570 35.53 8.66 5.30
C SER A 570 34.12 8.65 4.73
N LEU A 571 33.28 9.62 5.10
CA LEU A 571 31.91 9.76 4.59
C LEU A 571 31.89 10.06 3.08
N GLU A 572 32.72 10.98 2.62
CA GLU A 572 32.88 11.28 1.19
C GLU A 572 33.37 10.06 0.41
N SER A 573 34.32 9.30 0.98
CA SER A 573 34.79 8.07 0.35
C SER A 573 33.69 7.01 0.25
N TYR A 574 32.84 6.90 1.27
CA TYR A 574 31.68 6.02 1.25
C TYR A 574 30.66 6.46 0.18
N HIS A 575 30.38 7.76 0.06
CA HIS A 575 29.47 8.25 -0.98
C HIS A 575 30.00 7.96 -2.38
N ARG A 576 31.30 8.17 -2.63
CA ARG A 576 31.93 7.79 -3.92
C ARG A 576 31.81 6.29 -4.21
N ASP A 577 32.08 5.44 -3.22
CA ASP A 577 31.95 3.98 -3.34
C ASP A 577 30.52 3.56 -3.76
N ILE A 578 29.49 4.17 -3.15
CA ILE A 578 28.09 3.92 -3.51
C ILE A 578 27.75 4.42 -4.92
N GLN A 579 28.29 5.57 -5.33
CA GLN A 579 28.11 6.12 -6.69
C GLN A 579 28.76 5.24 -7.74
N GLU A 580 30.03 4.84 -7.54
CA GLU A 580 30.77 3.95 -8.43
C GLU A 580 30.07 2.59 -8.56
N LYS A 581 29.64 2.00 -7.44
CA LYS A 581 28.89 0.73 -7.48
C LYS A 581 27.55 0.86 -8.18
N GLY A 582 26.87 2.00 -8.01
CA GLY A 582 25.64 2.30 -8.74
C GLY A 582 25.85 2.35 -10.25
N GLN A 583 26.92 3.01 -10.71
CA GLN A 583 27.28 3.07 -12.13
C GLN A 583 27.63 1.68 -12.70
N GLU A 584 28.36 0.84 -11.95
CA GLU A 584 28.64 -0.55 -12.33
C GLU A 584 27.34 -1.35 -12.54
N ILE A 585 26.40 -1.25 -11.60
CA ILE A 585 25.10 -1.92 -11.68
C ILE A 585 24.29 -1.43 -12.89
N ILE A 586 24.27 -0.11 -13.13
CA ILE A 586 23.58 0.48 -14.29
C ILE A 586 24.16 -0.06 -15.60
N ALA A 587 25.49 -0.09 -15.72
CA ALA A 587 26.16 -0.58 -16.93
C ALA A 587 25.86 -2.06 -17.20
N GLU A 588 25.91 -2.91 -16.17
CA GLU A 588 25.62 -4.34 -16.29
C GLU A 588 24.13 -4.61 -16.58
N ALA A 589 23.23 -3.85 -15.97
CA ALA A 589 21.79 -3.95 -16.24
C ALA A 589 21.47 -3.62 -17.71
N ARG A 590 22.06 -2.54 -18.24
CA ARG A 590 21.92 -2.14 -19.66
C ARG A 590 22.45 -3.21 -20.61
N LYS A 591 23.61 -3.77 -20.32
CA LYS A 591 24.21 -4.87 -21.09
C LYS A 591 23.29 -6.11 -21.13
N ASN A 592 22.57 -6.37 -20.04
CA ASN A 592 21.64 -7.49 -19.93
C ASN A 592 20.20 -7.13 -20.39
N ASN A 593 20.00 -5.93 -20.97
CA ASN A 593 18.69 -5.40 -21.34
C ASN A 593 17.66 -5.45 -20.19
N GLN A 594 18.13 -5.28 -18.96
CA GLN A 594 17.31 -5.25 -17.75
C GLN A 594 16.85 -3.83 -17.46
N LYS A 595 15.58 -3.69 -17.10
CA LYS A 595 15.06 -2.42 -16.59
C LYS A 595 15.64 -2.13 -15.20
N ILE A 596 15.81 -0.85 -14.89
CA ILE A 596 16.44 -0.37 -13.66
C ILE A 596 15.40 0.36 -12.81
N ILE A 597 15.31 -0.01 -11.53
CA ILE A 597 14.49 0.69 -10.56
C ILE A 597 15.38 1.47 -9.61
N VAL A 598 15.14 2.78 -9.53
CA VAL A 598 15.64 3.63 -8.46
C VAL A 598 14.68 3.46 -7.29
N LEU A 599 15.07 2.64 -6.32
CA LEU A 599 14.30 2.44 -5.10
C LEU A 599 14.68 3.55 -4.11
N ALA A 600 13.93 4.64 -4.15
CA ALA A 600 14.28 5.87 -3.47
C ALA A 600 13.64 5.95 -2.08
N GLY A 601 14.39 6.39 -1.08
CA GLY A 601 13.89 6.42 0.30
C GLY A 601 14.68 7.33 1.23
N ARG A 602 14.87 6.87 2.46
CA ARG A 602 15.73 7.46 3.46
C ARG A 602 16.82 6.46 3.80
N PRO A 603 17.93 6.88 4.42
CA PRO A 603 19.01 5.97 4.78
C PRO A 603 18.51 4.72 5.51
N TYR A 604 17.59 4.87 6.46
CA TYR A 604 17.03 3.76 7.23
C TYR A 604 16.15 2.78 6.46
N HIS A 605 15.71 3.10 5.24
CA HIS A 605 14.96 2.14 4.42
C HIS A 605 15.84 1.00 3.87
N ILE A 606 17.17 1.05 4.04
CA ILE A 606 18.07 -0.06 3.68
C ILE A 606 18.09 -1.19 4.71
N ASP A 607 17.62 -0.92 5.93
CA ASP A 607 17.49 -1.92 6.97
C ASP A 607 16.58 -3.08 6.53
N GLU A 608 16.97 -4.33 6.80
CA GLU A 608 16.23 -5.49 6.29
C GLU A 608 14.82 -5.64 6.89
N GLU A 609 14.61 -5.25 8.16
CA GLU A 609 13.31 -5.31 8.83
C GLU A 609 12.40 -4.16 8.36
N ILE A 610 12.95 -2.95 8.14
CA ILE A 610 12.19 -1.81 7.63
C ILE A 610 11.85 -1.99 6.14
N ASN A 611 12.80 -2.48 5.33
CA ASN A 611 12.60 -2.58 3.88
C ASN A 611 11.55 -3.62 3.48
N HIS A 612 11.21 -4.56 4.37
CA HIS A 612 10.32 -5.70 4.09
C HIS A 612 10.75 -6.57 2.89
N GLY A 613 12.00 -6.47 2.44
CA GLY A 613 12.49 -7.18 1.26
C GLY A 613 11.96 -6.62 -0.07
N MET A 614 11.52 -5.36 -0.13
CA MET A 614 11.11 -4.69 -1.37
C MET A 614 12.17 -4.78 -2.47
N HIS A 615 13.44 -4.57 -2.11
CA HIS A 615 14.55 -4.72 -3.06
C HIS A 615 14.62 -6.14 -3.65
N LYS A 616 14.40 -7.18 -2.84
CA LYS A 616 14.38 -8.59 -3.27
C LYS A 616 13.21 -8.86 -4.21
N LEU A 617 12.04 -8.32 -3.90
CA LEU A 617 10.84 -8.44 -4.74
C LEU A 617 11.06 -7.83 -6.13
N ILE A 618 11.66 -6.64 -6.21
CA ILE A 618 11.99 -5.98 -7.48
C ILE A 618 13.00 -6.81 -8.28
N THR A 619 14.06 -7.32 -7.65
CA THR A 619 15.04 -8.18 -8.34
C THR A 619 14.47 -9.52 -8.80
N GLY A 620 13.48 -10.07 -8.08
CA GLY A 620 12.76 -11.29 -8.46
C GLY A 620 11.83 -11.09 -9.65
N LEU A 621 11.42 -9.85 -9.93
CA LEU A 621 10.73 -9.46 -11.15
C LEU A 621 11.69 -9.22 -12.35
N GLY A 622 12.99 -9.51 -12.18
CA GLY A 622 13.98 -9.45 -13.26
C GLY A 622 14.64 -8.07 -13.47
N MET A 623 14.35 -7.09 -12.61
CA MET A 623 14.88 -5.73 -12.69
C MET A 623 16.13 -5.54 -11.83
N ALA A 624 16.99 -4.58 -12.19
CA ALA A 624 18.08 -4.13 -11.34
C ALA A 624 17.60 -3.05 -10.34
N VAL A 625 18.25 -2.96 -9.18
CA VAL A 625 17.90 -2.00 -8.11
C VAL A 625 19.10 -1.12 -7.77
N ILE A 626 18.91 0.19 -7.85
CA ILE A 626 19.84 1.22 -7.34
C ILE A 626 19.13 2.15 -6.35
N THR A 627 19.88 2.98 -5.63
CA THR A 627 19.38 3.94 -4.63
C THR A 627 19.41 5.36 -5.18
N GLU A 628 18.69 6.29 -4.55
CA GLU A 628 18.67 7.69 -4.99
C GLU A 628 20.04 8.37 -4.87
N ASP A 629 20.81 8.04 -3.82
CA ASP A 629 22.12 8.64 -3.55
C ASP A 629 23.21 8.23 -4.53
N SER A 630 23.03 7.11 -5.23
CA SER A 630 23.97 6.68 -6.28
C SER A 630 23.81 7.47 -7.59
N ILE A 631 22.73 8.22 -7.77
CA ILE A 631 22.45 8.95 -9.02
C ILE A 631 22.06 10.42 -8.84
N ALA A 632 21.76 10.88 -7.62
CA ALA A 632 21.29 12.24 -7.41
C ALA A 632 22.27 13.30 -7.91
N HIS A 633 23.58 13.05 -7.84
CA HIS A 633 24.63 13.93 -8.37
C HIS A 633 24.60 14.10 -9.91
N LEU A 634 23.90 13.21 -10.63
CA LEU A 634 23.73 13.28 -12.08
C LEU A 634 22.48 14.09 -12.50
N GLY A 635 21.59 14.37 -11.55
CA GLY A 635 20.41 15.20 -11.75
C GLY A 635 20.61 16.64 -11.28
N HIS A 636 19.65 17.50 -11.60
CA HIS A 636 19.54 18.86 -11.09
C HIS A 636 18.21 19.05 -10.36
N LEU A 637 18.14 20.06 -9.49
CA LEU A 637 16.89 20.41 -8.81
C LEU A 637 15.93 21.06 -9.80
N PRO A 638 14.73 20.50 -10.03
CA PRO A 638 13.70 21.16 -10.85
C PRO A 638 13.04 22.31 -10.08
N GLU A 639 12.24 23.13 -10.75
CA GLU A 639 11.37 24.10 -10.09
C GLU A 639 10.33 23.36 -9.24
N LEU A 640 10.27 23.66 -7.94
CA LEU A 640 9.42 22.97 -6.97
C LEU A 640 8.22 23.85 -6.57
N GLY A 641 7.07 23.22 -6.33
CA GLY A 641 5.90 23.88 -5.77
C GLY A 641 5.94 24.08 -4.25
N VAL A 642 7.03 23.62 -3.61
CA VAL A 642 7.21 23.61 -2.15
C VAL A 642 8.63 24.05 -1.78
N LEU A 643 8.80 24.56 -0.56
CA LEU A 643 10.11 24.94 -0.05
C LEU A 643 10.98 23.69 0.18
N ASN A 644 12.20 23.67 -0.36
CA ASN A 644 13.13 22.55 -0.27
C ASN A 644 13.90 22.56 1.05
N GLN A 645 13.25 22.12 2.14
CA GLN A 645 13.80 22.26 3.49
C GLN A 645 14.70 21.12 3.98
N TRP A 646 14.76 19.99 3.27
CA TRP A 646 15.36 18.75 3.80
C TRP A 646 16.33 18.11 2.81
N THR A 647 17.57 17.83 3.25
CA THR A 647 18.66 17.26 2.43
C THR A 647 18.22 16.00 1.67
N TYR A 648 17.63 15.02 2.37
CA TYR A 648 17.22 13.75 1.75
C TYR A 648 16.09 13.88 0.74
N HIS A 649 15.27 14.94 0.83
CA HIS A 649 14.24 15.20 -0.16
C HIS A 649 14.80 15.92 -1.38
N SER A 650 15.72 16.86 -1.17
CA SER A 650 16.47 17.47 -2.27
C SER A 650 17.13 16.39 -3.14
N ARG A 651 17.81 15.44 -2.51
CA ARG A 651 18.40 14.27 -3.18
C ARG A 651 17.38 13.44 -3.95
N LEU A 652 16.21 13.19 -3.35
CA LEU A 652 15.10 12.48 -3.98
C LEU A 652 14.56 13.21 -5.21
N TYR A 653 14.40 14.54 -5.15
CA TYR A 653 13.95 15.36 -6.28
C TYR A 653 14.95 15.31 -7.45
N LYS A 654 16.25 15.43 -7.15
CA LYS A 654 17.31 15.31 -8.17
C LYS A 654 17.35 13.93 -8.80
N ALA A 655 17.23 12.87 -8.01
CA ALA A 655 17.16 11.51 -8.52
C ALA A 655 15.93 11.30 -9.41
N ALA A 656 14.76 11.82 -9.00
CA ALA A 656 13.54 11.79 -9.80
C ALA A 656 13.73 12.52 -11.14
N GLN A 657 14.32 13.71 -11.11
CA GLN A 657 14.67 14.48 -12.32
C GLN A 657 15.62 13.68 -13.23
N TYR A 658 16.69 13.08 -12.69
CA TYR A 658 17.59 12.28 -13.51
C TYR A 658 16.86 11.11 -14.17
N VAL A 659 16.00 10.40 -13.43
CA VAL A 659 15.21 9.27 -13.95
C VAL A 659 14.35 9.66 -15.15
N THR A 660 13.82 10.89 -15.22
CA THR A 660 13.03 11.33 -16.38
C THR A 660 13.82 11.34 -17.68
N THR A 661 15.15 11.53 -17.60
CA THR A 661 16.05 11.54 -18.76
C THR A 661 16.44 10.14 -19.25
N GLN A 662 16.12 9.08 -18.50
CA GLN A 662 16.62 7.73 -18.75
C GLN A 662 15.49 6.79 -19.20
N PRO A 663 15.48 6.27 -20.45
CA PRO A 663 14.38 5.45 -20.97
C PRO A 663 14.25 4.08 -20.29
N ASP A 664 15.33 3.58 -19.70
CA ASP A 664 15.44 2.28 -19.04
C ASP A 664 15.20 2.32 -17.52
N MET A 665 14.94 3.50 -16.95
CA MET A 665 14.74 3.70 -15.52
C MET A 665 13.30 4.08 -15.14
N GLN A 666 12.88 3.61 -13.97
CA GLN A 666 11.71 4.09 -13.23
C GLN A 666 12.07 4.32 -11.76
N LEU A 667 11.31 5.17 -11.08
CA LEU A 667 11.50 5.46 -9.66
C LEU A 667 10.36 4.83 -8.83
N VAL A 668 10.74 4.11 -7.78
CA VAL A 668 9.82 3.62 -6.76
C VAL A 668 10.17 4.32 -5.44
N GLN A 669 9.25 5.13 -4.92
CA GLN A 669 9.45 5.85 -3.67
C GLN A 669 8.95 5.01 -2.48
N LEU A 670 9.84 4.76 -1.52
CA LEU A 670 9.50 4.23 -0.20
C LEU A 670 9.09 5.38 0.72
N VAL A 671 7.88 5.30 1.29
CA VAL A 671 7.38 6.25 2.29
C VAL A 671 7.05 5.53 3.58
N SER A 672 7.27 6.15 4.73
CA SER A 672 6.96 5.53 6.03
C SER A 672 5.57 5.97 6.51
N PHE A 673 4.77 5.04 7.04
CA PHE A 673 3.56 5.41 7.77
C PHE A 673 3.93 6.30 8.97
N GLY A 674 3.09 7.31 9.26
CA GLY A 674 3.36 8.33 10.28
C GLY A 674 4.36 9.42 9.86
N CYS A 675 4.94 9.36 8.65
CA CYS A 675 5.84 10.42 8.18
C CYS A 675 5.06 11.66 7.71
N GLY A 676 5.14 12.76 8.49
CA GLY A 676 4.51 14.03 8.13
C GLY A 676 5.14 14.71 6.91
N ILE A 677 6.44 14.48 6.65
CA ILE A 677 7.13 15.15 5.53
C ILE A 677 6.77 14.50 4.20
N ASP A 678 6.61 13.17 4.17
CA ASP A 678 6.22 12.45 2.95
C ASP A 678 4.86 12.94 2.41
N ALA A 679 3.99 13.50 3.26
CA ALA A 679 2.72 14.10 2.85
C ALA A 679 2.89 15.35 1.96
N ILE A 680 4.04 16.02 2.01
CA ILE A 680 4.38 17.19 1.19
C ILE A 680 5.20 16.74 -0.01
N THR A 681 6.20 15.88 0.22
CA THR A 681 7.25 15.62 -0.77
C THR A 681 6.86 14.58 -1.81
N THR A 682 5.91 13.70 -1.51
CA THR A 682 5.35 12.75 -2.48
C THR A 682 4.69 13.45 -3.67
N ASP A 683 3.93 14.52 -3.43
CA ASP A 683 3.20 15.19 -4.51
C ASP A 683 4.19 15.89 -5.48
N GLU A 684 5.30 16.39 -4.95
CA GLU A 684 6.37 16.99 -5.74
C GLU A 684 7.12 15.95 -6.59
N VAL A 685 7.52 14.81 -6.01
CA VAL A 685 8.16 13.71 -6.76
C VAL A 685 7.23 13.19 -7.86
N ARG A 686 5.93 13.06 -7.56
CA ARG A 686 4.93 12.67 -8.55
C ARG A 686 4.87 13.67 -9.70
N SER A 687 4.79 14.97 -9.40
CA SER A 687 4.77 16.04 -10.41
C SER A 687 5.99 15.96 -11.33
N ILE A 688 7.19 15.81 -10.77
CA ILE A 688 8.45 15.71 -11.54
C ILE A 688 8.40 14.54 -12.54
N LEU A 689 7.89 13.37 -12.12
CA LEU A 689 7.83 12.17 -12.94
C LEU A 689 6.70 12.22 -13.98
N ASP A 690 5.47 12.53 -13.54
CA ASP A 690 4.27 12.55 -14.39
C ASP A 690 4.40 13.58 -15.52
N ASN A 691 4.95 14.77 -15.24
CA ASN A 691 5.17 15.83 -16.25
C ASN A 691 6.15 15.42 -17.36
N ASN A 692 6.96 14.39 -17.12
CA ASN A 692 7.96 13.88 -18.06
C ASN A 692 7.65 12.45 -18.54
N GLY A 693 6.39 12.01 -18.42
CA GLY A 693 5.95 10.71 -18.94
C GLY A 693 6.51 9.49 -18.20
N LYS A 694 6.94 9.67 -16.94
CA LYS A 694 7.34 8.57 -16.05
C LYS A 694 6.19 8.19 -15.12
N LEU A 695 6.19 6.93 -14.70
CA LEU A 695 5.16 6.41 -13.81
C LEU A 695 5.59 6.62 -12.35
N TYR A 696 4.83 7.41 -11.60
CA TYR A 696 5.06 7.52 -10.16
C TYR A 696 4.55 6.28 -9.42
N THR A 697 5.47 5.52 -8.80
CA THR A 697 5.12 4.38 -7.95
C THR A 697 5.52 4.64 -6.50
N GLN A 698 4.53 4.64 -5.60
CA GLN A 698 4.73 4.77 -4.16
C GLN A 698 4.53 3.41 -3.48
N ILE A 699 5.41 3.05 -2.55
CA ILE A 699 5.23 1.93 -1.63
C ILE A 699 5.29 2.47 -0.20
N LYS A 700 4.19 2.31 0.52
CA LYS A 700 4.11 2.67 1.93
C LYS A 700 4.61 1.51 2.79
N ILE A 701 5.59 1.82 3.63
CA ILE A 701 6.22 0.94 4.60
C ILE A 701 5.62 1.24 5.98
N ASP A 702 5.26 0.18 6.70
CA ASP A 702 4.75 0.27 8.06
C ASP A 702 5.30 -0.88 8.91
N GLU A 703 4.94 -0.91 10.18
CA GLU A 703 5.22 -2.01 11.11
C GLU A 703 4.63 -3.34 10.62
N ILE A 704 3.47 -3.29 9.93
CA ILE A 704 2.82 -4.46 9.37
C ILE A 704 3.36 -4.70 7.96
N ASN A 705 3.81 -5.93 7.73
CA ASN A 705 4.33 -6.33 6.43
C ASN A 705 3.18 -6.72 5.48
N ASN A 706 2.80 -5.81 4.56
CA ASN A 706 1.82 -6.06 3.50
C ASN A 706 2.52 -6.18 2.12
N LEU A 707 3.18 -7.32 1.86
CA LEU A 707 3.84 -7.58 0.57
C LEU A 707 2.85 -7.72 -0.60
N GLY A 708 1.58 -8.07 -0.33
CA GLY A 708 0.59 -8.32 -1.38
C GLY A 708 0.34 -7.08 -2.23
N ALA A 709 0.04 -5.96 -1.56
CA ALA A 709 -0.16 -4.66 -2.20
C ALA A 709 1.07 -4.19 -2.98
N ALA A 710 2.25 -4.29 -2.37
CA ALA A 710 3.51 -3.91 -3.01
C ALA A 710 3.79 -4.77 -4.25
N LYS A 711 3.53 -6.08 -4.20
CA LYS A 711 3.66 -7.00 -5.35
C LYS A 711 2.72 -6.62 -6.48
N ILE A 712 1.47 -6.25 -6.20
CA ILE A 712 0.52 -5.80 -7.22
C ILE A 712 1.00 -4.51 -7.89
N ARG A 713 1.46 -3.52 -7.12
CA ARG A 713 1.99 -2.26 -7.66
C ARG A 713 3.22 -2.48 -8.53
N LEU A 714 4.18 -3.28 -8.06
CA LEU A 714 5.40 -3.58 -8.82
C LEU A 714 5.11 -4.41 -10.08
N ARG A 715 4.19 -5.38 -10.04
CA ARG A 715 3.77 -6.12 -11.25
C ARG A 715 3.05 -5.21 -12.25
N SER A 716 2.23 -4.28 -11.76
CA SER A 716 1.57 -3.28 -12.62
C SER A 716 2.59 -2.37 -13.29
N LEU A 717 3.60 -1.91 -12.54
CA LEU A 717 4.73 -1.14 -13.09
C LEU A 717 5.46 -1.94 -14.18
N VAL A 718 5.79 -3.21 -13.93
CA VAL A 718 6.44 -4.07 -14.94
C VAL A 718 5.58 -4.22 -16.18
N ALA A 719 4.26 -4.42 -16.03
CA ALA A 719 3.35 -4.53 -17.15
C ALA A 719 3.32 -3.22 -17.98
N ALA A 720 3.22 -2.07 -17.32
CA ALA A 720 3.21 -0.76 -17.98
C ALA A 720 4.57 -0.37 -18.60
N MET A 721 5.67 -1.01 -18.21
CA MET A 721 6.99 -0.84 -18.82
C MET A 721 7.27 -1.79 -20.00
N GLY A 722 6.42 -2.81 -20.17
CA GLY A 722 6.58 -3.88 -21.17
C GLY A 722 5.79 -3.65 -22.46
N ASP A 723 4.88 -2.68 -22.45
CA ASP A 723 4.26 -2.07 -23.64
C ASP A 723 5.09 -0.84 -24.08
#